data_AF-A0ABD0YKI8-F1
#
_entry.id   AF-A0ABD0YKI8-F1
#
_cell.length_a   1.000
_cell.length_b   1.000
_cell.length_c   1.000
_cell.angle_alpha   90.00
_cell.angle_beta   90.00
_cell.angle_gamma   90.00
#
_symmetry.space_group_name_H-M   'P 1'
#
loop_
_entity.id
_entity.type
_entity.pdbx_description
1 polymer ?
#
loop_
_entity_poly.entity_id
_entity_poly.type
_entity_poly.pdbx_seq_one_letter_code
_entity_poly.pdbx_strand_id
1 'polypeptide(L)'
;MCWLDVEDWQNLFSTVALGTSYRQETIQHFFWELVPQVGTKWAALFIKDLVRTGRVKGLSAGRLLVNFPFFLRDPSEELLTQYEELLNLDESIGQDVKSAAVLGFASLVHKTCISNCITDTIDRYAKLYLDKFTESTTYEDKMLYLQGLSNMELTQALEFFMPIITGQATSNRHIRFLATWATLHTVQTSPNKIFEVYWPIFSNRSESLELRVSAFTLLISSNPSPARFFSLYWFMQSEPSELLYNFYYTTIQSLSSTSYPCYSQLGKAAAKLARFVPPKSKHWTTGNYILDFEDRERDYGGLLQVLLIASEFNGLPNVFIFMAEQHALGQTRHYSLYLKVEGLYDTINHELQNISRTDDGNNKINKVLQLLLKLEIPLTVPEDLHLEFIFKIDGKVVISQYSNQTSFNNWKDAVKRLSSKYFEFSVNFQSLNFPSLLSIWRPTDLGTPVLVQIKSTDLISARGSINQENGGYTRNAELDLRYSWNAISTLKSYDPFNNKWHGAERCRNLHIRLPFATQLIVQADNAVYKVTAVRHRGFVAGSRLGMVWHASSRLISHSQIRQFPLNISDEWTMDSEDLGARLGASVFDCSNPDTLPEALHLLKGAFLANNKNYHMIPGGVALLGLISMRDNLRIIPTGSSCGVMLYFSPLLTQVEPVILYDGTHVSLKMTRQDGLLWEVKVGFKKLHDSNDELSFKLYHAPSVSVTAGHIWRVIQLEGAFIVPSRMSGVFNPPAAVTGYTFVSWGDAAPSNADKASMLDLKVIPGGRNDTKPLICADYTPKCLQAASDLAARQTATLQYANLPTWLKMAAHALFPEHIQTEGTHTQVTFAYPVALLPWNTKGLCAINDNSVLTLDNATLSMASTECYSLAVADCSNQAQFSILAKTTAGLMVAKIYCSTDEIELFPEKGIIKVQVNGNILDDVKQEYNHTENNKSQLMVRMRAEGVIEVELRSGVVLQHYNTTIIILIPGKFRGHTCGICGDFNGDTNNEPKCPFTMC
;
A
#
# COMPACT_ATOMS: atom_id res chain seq x y z
N MET A 1 -24.89 -33.39 2.48
CA MET A 1 -24.53 -32.67 1.24
C MET A 1 -23.70 -33.52 0.28
N CYS A 2 -22.67 -34.27 0.70
CA CYS A 2 -21.87 -35.07 -0.24
C CYS A 2 -22.61 -36.21 -0.98
N TRP A 3 -23.79 -36.62 -0.49
CA TRP A 3 -24.62 -37.69 -1.07
C TRP A 3 -25.79 -37.18 -1.91
N LEU A 4 -25.93 -35.85 -2.05
CA LEU A 4 -27.04 -35.24 -2.77
C LEU A 4 -26.79 -35.30 -4.28
N ASP A 5 -27.82 -35.67 -5.02
CA ASP A 5 -27.87 -35.54 -6.48
C ASP A 5 -28.35 -34.13 -6.91
N VAL A 6 -28.49 -33.91 -8.21
CA VAL A 6 -28.89 -32.58 -8.74
C VAL A 6 -30.32 -32.22 -8.35
N GLU A 7 -31.24 -33.19 -8.28
CA GLU A 7 -32.64 -32.94 -7.92
C GLU A 7 -32.75 -32.54 -6.44
N ASP A 8 -32.02 -33.24 -5.57
CA ASP A 8 -31.86 -32.89 -4.17
C ASP A 8 -31.32 -31.46 -3.98
N TRP A 9 -30.31 -31.08 -4.77
CA TRP A 9 -29.76 -29.72 -4.75
C TRP A 9 -30.78 -28.67 -5.18
N GLN A 10 -31.59 -28.97 -6.20
CA GLN A 10 -32.66 -28.07 -6.66
C GLN A 10 -33.76 -27.91 -5.61
N ASN A 11 -34.15 -28.99 -4.92
CA ASN A 11 -35.11 -28.96 -3.81
C ASN A 11 -34.59 -28.17 -2.61
N LEU A 12 -33.30 -28.33 -2.29
CA LEU A 12 -32.67 -27.55 -1.22
C LEU A 12 -32.59 -26.07 -1.61
N PHE A 13 -32.26 -25.76 -2.86
CA PHE A 13 -32.20 -24.40 -3.37
C PHE A 13 -33.57 -23.71 -3.33
N SER A 14 -34.65 -24.37 -3.77
CA SER A 14 -35.99 -23.78 -3.73
C SER A 14 -36.43 -23.45 -2.30
N THR A 15 -36.02 -24.26 -1.32
CA THR A 15 -36.27 -24.00 0.10
C THR A 15 -35.48 -22.82 0.65
N VAL A 16 -34.22 -22.65 0.20
CA VAL A 16 -33.30 -21.59 0.66
C VAL A 16 -33.53 -20.26 -0.08
N ALA A 17 -33.99 -20.29 -1.33
CA ALA A 17 -34.20 -19.11 -2.17
C ALA A 17 -35.44 -18.27 -1.79
N LEU A 18 -36.34 -18.80 -0.97
CA LEU A 18 -37.60 -18.12 -0.62
C LEU A 18 -37.43 -17.13 0.54
N GLY A 19 -37.55 -15.84 0.23
CA GLY A 19 -37.70 -14.76 1.20
C GLY A 19 -36.56 -13.73 1.18
N THR A 20 -36.87 -12.52 1.66
CA THR A 20 -35.96 -11.37 1.71
C THR A 20 -35.58 -10.97 3.14
N SER A 21 -35.91 -11.81 4.13
CA SER A 21 -35.55 -11.53 5.51
C SER A 21 -34.04 -11.63 5.71
N TYR A 22 -33.50 -10.85 6.65
CA TYR A 22 -32.09 -10.84 7.01
C TYR A 22 -31.54 -12.25 7.36
N ARG A 23 -32.35 -13.04 8.07
CA ARG A 23 -32.01 -14.43 8.39
C ARG A 23 -31.90 -15.27 7.12
N GLN A 24 -32.81 -15.08 6.18
CA GLN A 24 -32.83 -15.84 4.93
C GLN A 24 -31.62 -15.49 4.05
N GLU A 25 -31.29 -14.20 3.91
CA GLU A 25 -30.11 -13.75 3.18
C GLU A 25 -28.82 -14.34 3.77
N THR A 26 -28.71 -14.38 5.10
CA THR A 26 -27.58 -15.05 5.79
C THR A 26 -27.52 -16.54 5.45
N ILE A 27 -28.66 -17.25 5.45
CA ILE A 27 -28.73 -18.67 5.08
C ILE A 27 -28.31 -18.86 3.62
N GLN A 28 -28.75 -17.98 2.71
CA GLN A 28 -28.35 -17.99 1.31
C GLN A 28 -26.85 -17.81 1.15
N HIS A 29 -26.23 -16.83 1.83
CA HIS A 29 -24.78 -16.64 1.79
C HIS A 29 -24.01 -17.88 2.25
N PHE A 30 -24.42 -18.51 3.37
CA PHE A 30 -23.80 -19.76 3.81
C PHE A 30 -24.01 -20.90 2.82
N PHE A 31 -25.19 -20.99 2.22
CA PHE A 31 -25.45 -21.98 1.17
C PHE A 31 -24.47 -21.81 0.00
N TRP A 32 -24.28 -20.57 -0.49
CA TRP A 32 -23.37 -20.27 -1.59
C TRP A 32 -21.91 -20.59 -1.30
N GLU A 33 -21.44 -20.38 -0.06
CA GLU A 33 -20.07 -20.73 0.33
C GLU A 33 -19.88 -22.24 0.51
N LEU A 34 -20.94 -22.97 0.89
CA LEU A 34 -20.89 -24.41 1.12
C LEU A 34 -20.92 -25.24 -0.17
N VAL A 35 -21.71 -24.84 -1.18
CA VAL A 35 -21.91 -25.66 -2.39
C VAL A 35 -20.58 -26.03 -3.07
N PRO A 36 -19.65 -25.08 -3.35
CA PRO A 36 -18.37 -25.43 -3.98
C PRO A 36 -17.53 -26.39 -3.12
N GLN A 37 -17.59 -26.24 -1.80
CA GLN A 37 -16.77 -27.01 -0.84
C GLN A 37 -17.19 -28.47 -0.69
N VAL A 38 -18.40 -28.82 -1.12
CA VAL A 38 -18.83 -30.22 -1.17
C VAL A 38 -17.95 -31.03 -2.12
N GLY A 39 -17.55 -30.41 -3.24
CA GLY A 39 -16.56 -30.97 -4.17
C GLY A 39 -17.01 -32.21 -4.94
N THR A 40 -18.31 -32.47 -5.08
CA THR A 40 -18.86 -33.61 -5.81
C THR A 40 -19.25 -33.22 -7.25
N LYS A 41 -19.27 -34.21 -8.16
CA LYS A 41 -19.74 -34.03 -9.55
C LYS A 41 -21.11 -33.37 -9.61
N TRP A 42 -22.05 -33.79 -8.77
CA TRP A 42 -23.42 -33.25 -8.72
C TRP A 42 -23.49 -31.80 -8.24
N ALA A 43 -22.70 -31.43 -7.23
CA ALA A 43 -22.62 -30.04 -6.78
C ALA A 43 -22.04 -29.13 -7.88
N ALA A 44 -21.05 -29.63 -8.63
CA ALA A 44 -20.51 -28.94 -9.79
C ALA A 44 -21.61 -28.75 -10.85
N LEU A 45 -22.32 -29.81 -11.28
CA LEU A 45 -23.38 -29.64 -12.29
C LEU A 45 -24.49 -28.69 -11.84
N PHE A 46 -24.85 -28.71 -10.56
CA PHE A 46 -25.78 -27.76 -9.98
C PHE A 46 -25.29 -26.31 -10.07
N ILE A 47 -24.01 -26.02 -9.78
CA ILE A 47 -23.41 -24.68 -9.96
C ILE A 47 -23.52 -24.24 -11.43
N LYS A 48 -23.19 -25.13 -12.36
CA LYS A 48 -23.27 -24.85 -13.80
C LYS A 48 -24.69 -24.42 -14.19
N ASP A 49 -25.70 -25.17 -13.76
CA ASP A 49 -27.10 -24.91 -14.08
C ASP A 49 -27.60 -23.60 -13.48
N LEU A 50 -27.20 -23.27 -12.24
CA LEU A 50 -27.57 -22.01 -11.58
C LEU A 50 -27.07 -20.78 -12.35
N VAL A 51 -25.83 -20.84 -12.85
CA VAL A 51 -25.21 -19.75 -13.60
C VAL A 51 -25.85 -19.65 -14.99
N ARG A 52 -25.94 -20.78 -15.71
CA ARG A 52 -26.50 -20.82 -17.07
C ARG A 52 -27.93 -20.31 -17.13
N THR A 53 -28.75 -20.66 -16.13
CA THR A 53 -30.14 -20.21 -16.03
C THR A 53 -30.31 -18.79 -15.49
N GLY A 54 -29.22 -18.12 -15.10
CA GLY A 54 -29.26 -16.78 -14.52
C GLY A 54 -29.99 -16.70 -13.17
N ARG A 55 -30.18 -17.83 -12.47
CA ARG A 55 -30.81 -17.89 -11.13
C ARG A 55 -29.94 -17.25 -10.06
N VAL A 56 -28.63 -17.23 -10.27
CA VAL A 56 -27.64 -16.49 -9.48
C VAL A 56 -26.90 -15.53 -10.41
N LYS A 57 -26.69 -14.29 -9.99
CA LYS A 57 -26.09 -13.22 -10.81
C LYS A 57 -24.97 -12.49 -10.07
N GLY A 58 -24.18 -11.74 -10.82
CA GLY A 58 -23.13 -10.86 -10.28
C GLY A 58 -22.06 -11.61 -9.49
N LEU A 59 -21.57 -10.99 -8.42
CA LEU A 59 -20.47 -11.50 -7.61
C LEU A 59 -20.74 -12.90 -7.01
N SER A 60 -21.98 -13.22 -6.66
CA SER A 60 -22.33 -14.53 -6.10
C SER A 60 -22.13 -15.66 -7.12
N ALA A 61 -22.49 -15.43 -8.39
CA ALA A 61 -22.27 -16.40 -9.46
C ALA A 61 -20.78 -16.56 -9.76
N GLY A 62 -20.05 -15.44 -9.84
CA GLY A 62 -18.59 -15.46 -10.04
C GLY A 62 -17.85 -16.24 -8.94
N ARG A 63 -18.22 -16.05 -7.66
CA ARG A 63 -17.64 -16.79 -6.54
C ARG A 63 -17.84 -18.30 -6.64
N LEU A 64 -19.02 -18.75 -7.05
CA LEU A 64 -19.29 -20.19 -7.23
C LEU A 64 -18.37 -20.80 -8.31
N LEU A 65 -18.26 -20.13 -9.46
CA LEU A 65 -17.47 -20.58 -10.62
C LEU A 65 -15.97 -20.64 -10.32
N VAL A 66 -15.47 -19.66 -9.57
CA VAL A 66 -14.04 -19.52 -9.29
C VAL A 66 -13.61 -20.45 -8.15
N ASN A 67 -14.48 -20.71 -7.17
CA ASN A 67 -14.11 -21.51 -6.01
C ASN A 67 -14.23 -23.02 -6.25
N PHE A 68 -15.18 -23.50 -7.06
CA PHE A 68 -15.44 -24.94 -7.19
C PHE A 68 -14.22 -25.77 -7.68
N PRO A 69 -13.35 -25.31 -8.61
CA PRO A 69 -12.23 -26.13 -9.09
C PRO A 69 -11.22 -26.45 -7.98
N PHE A 70 -11.09 -25.56 -6.97
CA PHE A 70 -10.19 -25.76 -5.84
C PHE A 70 -10.64 -26.88 -4.89
N PHE A 71 -11.95 -27.13 -4.80
CA PHE A 71 -12.55 -28.07 -3.86
C PHE A 71 -13.02 -29.38 -4.50
N LEU A 72 -12.99 -29.48 -5.83
CA LEU A 72 -13.39 -30.68 -6.57
C LEU A 72 -12.52 -31.87 -6.17
N ARG A 73 -13.17 -32.94 -5.69
CA ARG A 73 -12.49 -34.13 -5.15
C ARG A 73 -12.12 -35.15 -6.22
N ASP A 74 -12.99 -35.31 -7.21
CA ASP A 74 -12.87 -36.31 -8.28
C ASP A 74 -13.11 -35.64 -9.64
N PRO A 75 -12.07 -35.03 -10.24
CA PRO A 75 -12.15 -34.43 -11.56
C PRO A 75 -12.20 -35.50 -12.67
N SER A 76 -12.98 -35.27 -13.72
CA SER A 76 -13.11 -36.19 -14.86
C SER A 76 -13.28 -35.43 -16.18
N GLU A 77 -12.83 -36.02 -17.28
CA GLU A 77 -12.98 -35.43 -18.63
C GLU A 77 -14.46 -35.32 -19.05
N GLU A 78 -15.32 -36.22 -18.58
CA GLU A 78 -16.77 -36.14 -18.80
C GLU A 78 -17.35 -34.87 -18.15
N LEU A 79 -16.96 -34.57 -16.91
CA LEU A 79 -17.39 -33.35 -16.22
C LEU A 79 -16.84 -32.11 -16.92
N LEU A 80 -15.58 -32.15 -17.36
CA LEU A 80 -14.95 -31.07 -18.11
C LEU A 80 -15.72 -30.75 -19.41
N THR A 81 -16.09 -31.78 -20.18
CA THR A 81 -16.87 -31.64 -21.41
C THR A 81 -18.24 -31.03 -21.14
N GLN A 82 -18.92 -31.45 -20.07
CA GLN A 82 -20.22 -30.88 -19.68
C GLN A 82 -20.13 -29.42 -19.23
N TYR A 83 -18.95 -28.98 -18.80
CA TYR A 83 -18.66 -27.62 -18.35
C TYR A 83 -18.26 -26.66 -19.48
N GLU A 84 -17.96 -27.19 -20.67
CA GLU A 84 -17.57 -26.40 -21.85
C GLU A 84 -18.68 -25.40 -22.27
N GLU A 85 -19.94 -25.72 -21.97
CA GLU A 85 -21.09 -24.82 -22.16
C GLU A 85 -20.92 -23.46 -21.46
N LEU A 86 -20.17 -23.39 -20.36
CA LEU A 86 -19.93 -22.15 -19.63
C LEU A 86 -19.01 -21.16 -20.36
N LEU A 87 -18.32 -21.60 -21.42
CA LEU A 87 -17.56 -20.70 -22.28
C LEU A 87 -18.47 -19.91 -23.23
N ASN A 88 -19.71 -20.37 -23.43
CA ASN A 88 -20.69 -19.77 -24.35
C ASN A 88 -21.98 -19.39 -23.60
N LEU A 89 -21.84 -18.49 -22.62
CA LEU A 89 -22.97 -17.97 -21.84
C LEU A 89 -23.77 -16.91 -22.60
N ASP A 90 -25.08 -16.87 -22.33
CA ASP A 90 -26.04 -15.92 -22.90
C ASP A 90 -25.61 -14.44 -22.69
N GLU A 91 -25.97 -13.55 -23.62
CA GLU A 91 -25.72 -12.11 -23.54
C GLU A 91 -26.32 -11.45 -22.29
N SER A 92 -27.43 -11.98 -21.78
CA SER A 92 -28.09 -11.51 -20.56
C SER A 92 -27.27 -11.70 -19.27
N ILE A 93 -26.23 -12.54 -19.30
CA ILE A 93 -25.32 -12.75 -18.18
C ILE A 93 -24.21 -11.70 -18.19
N GLY A 94 -23.99 -11.04 -17.05
CA GLY A 94 -23.00 -9.97 -16.93
C GLY A 94 -21.57 -10.42 -17.20
N GLN A 95 -20.76 -9.51 -17.74
CA GLN A 95 -19.38 -9.79 -18.19
C GLN A 95 -18.50 -10.36 -17.07
N ASP A 96 -18.62 -9.86 -15.83
CA ASP A 96 -17.87 -10.37 -14.67
C ASP A 96 -18.06 -11.89 -14.46
N VAL A 97 -19.27 -12.39 -14.70
CA VAL A 97 -19.61 -13.82 -14.54
C VAL A 97 -19.04 -14.64 -15.70
N LYS A 98 -19.04 -14.07 -16.92
CA LYS A 98 -18.41 -14.70 -18.09
C LYS A 98 -16.90 -14.82 -17.91
N SER A 99 -16.24 -13.77 -17.43
CA SER A 99 -14.82 -13.78 -17.08
C SER A 99 -14.51 -14.83 -16.01
N ALA A 100 -15.32 -14.90 -14.96
CA ALA A 100 -15.20 -15.92 -13.92
C ALA A 100 -15.38 -17.35 -14.46
N ALA A 101 -16.30 -17.56 -15.42
CA ALA A 101 -16.50 -18.86 -16.07
C ALA A 101 -15.26 -19.30 -16.88
N VAL A 102 -14.67 -18.39 -17.66
CA VAL A 102 -13.46 -18.65 -18.46
C VAL A 102 -12.28 -19.00 -17.56
N LEU A 103 -12.07 -18.27 -16.47
CA LEU A 103 -10.98 -18.52 -15.51
C LEU A 103 -11.19 -19.82 -14.70
N GLY A 104 -12.43 -20.06 -14.26
CA GLY A 104 -12.83 -21.26 -13.52
C GLY A 104 -12.71 -22.52 -14.38
N PHE A 105 -13.12 -22.46 -15.65
CA PHE A 105 -12.97 -23.56 -16.60
C PHE A 105 -11.49 -23.90 -16.84
N ALA A 106 -10.63 -22.89 -17.06
CA ALA A 106 -9.20 -23.13 -17.22
C ALA A 106 -8.56 -23.77 -15.98
N SER A 107 -9.00 -23.38 -14.78
CA SER A 107 -8.55 -24.01 -13.52
C SER A 107 -9.03 -25.46 -13.41
N LEU A 108 -10.24 -25.77 -13.91
CA LEU A 108 -10.77 -27.13 -13.99
C LEU A 108 -9.99 -28.00 -14.99
N VAL A 109 -9.60 -27.44 -16.15
CA VAL A 109 -8.73 -28.12 -17.12
C VAL A 109 -7.45 -28.57 -16.42
N HIS A 110 -6.75 -27.65 -15.75
CA HIS A 110 -5.54 -27.99 -15.01
C HIS A 110 -5.76 -29.06 -13.94
N LYS A 111 -6.81 -28.91 -13.11
CA LYS A 111 -7.14 -29.85 -12.04
C LYS A 111 -7.40 -31.26 -12.56
N THR A 112 -8.08 -31.37 -13.71
CA THR A 112 -8.39 -32.64 -14.39
C THR A 112 -7.15 -33.23 -15.06
N CYS A 113 -6.29 -32.39 -15.64
CA CYS A 113 -5.12 -32.84 -16.39
C CYS A 113 -3.99 -33.36 -15.50
N ILE A 114 -3.85 -32.85 -14.27
CA ILE A 114 -2.92 -33.39 -13.27
C ILE A 114 -3.28 -34.83 -12.86
N SER A 115 -4.57 -35.17 -12.80
CA SER A 115 -5.04 -36.46 -12.25
C SER A 115 -4.98 -37.65 -13.22
N ASN A 116 -4.66 -37.42 -14.50
CA ASN A 116 -4.56 -38.35 -15.66
C ASN A 116 -5.55 -37.94 -16.77
N CYS A 117 -5.17 -36.96 -17.59
CA CYS A 117 -5.86 -36.67 -18.86
C CYS A 117 -5.18 -37.35 -20.05
N ILE A 118 -5.93 -37.47 -21.14
CA ILE A 118 -5.36 -37.70 -22.47
C ILE A 118 -4.64 -36.41 -22.92
N THR A 119 -3.40 -36.51 -23.40
CA THR A 119 -2.59 -35.35 -23.85
C THR A 119 -3.32 -34.49 -24.89
N ASP A 120 -4.12 -35.11 -25.75
CA ASP A 120 -4.93 -34.42 -26.77
C ASP A 120 -5.97 -33.45 -26.16
N THR A 121 -6.45 -33.73 -24.93
CA THR A 121 -7.46 -32.90 -24.25
C THR A 121 -6.87 -31.57 -23.79
N ILE A 122 -5.67 -31.56 -23.19
CA ILE A 122 -5.02 -30.32 -22.77
C ILE A 122 -4.61 -29.47 -23.98
N ASP A 123 -4.12 -30.10 -25.05
CA ASP A 123 -3.73 -29.42 -26.29
C ASP A 123 -4.95 -28.80 -26.98
N ARG A 124 -6.10 -29.51 -27.01
CA ARG A 124 -7.37 -28.97 -27.54
C ARG A 124 -7.78 -27.68 -26.83
N TYR A 125 -7.79 -27.67 -25.51
CA TYR A 125 -8.24 -26.50 -24.74
C TYR A 125 -7.19 -25.38 -24.71
N ALA A 126 -5.90 -25.71 -24.69
CA ALA A 126 -4.83 -24.73 -24.85
C ALA A 126 -4.96 -24.01 -26.21
N LYS A 127 -5.18 -24.77 -27.28
CA LYS A 127 -5.42 -24.22 -28.62
C LYS A 127 -6.68 -23.35 -28.65
N LEU A 128 -7.80 -23.81 -28.07
CA LEU A 128 -9.03 -23.02 -28.00
C LEU A 128 -8.81 -21.65 -27.35
N TYR A 129 -8.10 -21.60 -26.22
CA TYR A 129 -7.82 -20.35 -25.51
C TYR A 129 -6.82 -19.47 -26.29
N LEU A 130 -5.84 -20.08 -26.96
CA LEU A 130 -4.91 -19.37 -27.82
C LEU A 130 -5.63 -18.74 -29.02
N ASP A 131 -6.48 -19.50 -29.70
CA ASP A 131 -7.29 -19.02 -30.82
C ASP A 131 -8.13 -17.82 -30.35
N LYS A 132 -8.85 -17.95 -29.23
CA LYS A 132 -9.62 -16.85 -28.63
C LYS A 132 -8.79 -15.62 -28.26
N PHE A 133 -7.59 -15.82 -27.71
CA PHE A 133 -6.64 -14.76 -27.43
C PHE A 133 -6.21 -14.02 -28.71
N THR A 134 -5.91 -14.77 -29.78
CA THR A 134 -5.47 -14.18 -31.06
C THR A 134 -6.60 -13.49 -31.82
N GLU A 135 -7.82 -14.02 -31.76
CA GLU A 135 -9.02 -13.48 -32.42
C GLU A 135 -9.58 -12.24 -31.72
N SER A 136 -9.36 -12.10 -30.40
CA SER A 136 -9.87 -10.99 -29.61
C SER A 136 -9.30 -9.65 -30.07
N THR A 137 -10.14 -8.62 -30.13
CA THR A 137 -9.73 -7.24 -30.49
C THR A 137 -9.58 -6.36 -29.25
N THR A 138 -10.37 -6.61 -28.21
CA THR A 138 -10.35 -5.84 -26.95
C THR A 138 -9.16 -6.25 -26.08
N TYR A 139 -8.66 -5.29 -25.29
CA TYR A 139 -7.59 -5.57 -24.32
C TYR A 139 -8.07 -6.53 -23.22
N GLU A 140 -9.28 -6.32 -22.72
CA GLU A 140 -9.87 -7.11 -21.64
C GLU A 140 -9.99 -8.59 -21.99
N ASP A 141 -10.48 -8.92 -23.19
CA ASP A 141 -10.61 -10.32 -23.61
C ASP A 141 -9.23 -10.96 -23.82
N LYS A 142 -8.27 -10.24 -24.43
CA LYS A 142 -6.88 -10.72 -24.55
C LYS A 142 -6.27 -11.02 -23.19
N MET A 143 -6.43 -10.11 -22.23
CA MET A 143 -5.96 -10.31 -20.86
C MET A 143 -6.63 -11.53 -20.24
N LEU A 144 -7.96 -11.66 -20.37
CA LEU A 144 -8.74 -12.76 -19.81
C LEU A 144 -8.26 -14.13 -20.32
N TYR A 145 -8.14 -14.31 -21.63
CA TYR A 145 -7.69 -15.59 -22.21
C TYR A 145 -6.22 -15.88 -21.90
N LEU A 146 -5.36 -14.86 -21.82
CA LEU A 146 -3.98 -15.01 -21.36
C LEU A 146 -3.91 -15.50 -19.91
N GLN A 147 -4.72 -14.91 -19.00
CA GLN A 147 -4.82 -15.38 -17.62
C GLN A 147 -5.44 -16.79 -17.54
N GLY A 148 -6.38 -17.11 -18.44
CA GLY A 148 -6.91 -18.46 -18.61
C GLY A 148 -5.82 -19.47 -18.98
N LEU A 149 -4.97 -19.17 -19.96
CA LEU A 149 -3.81 -20.00 -20.30
C LEU A 149 -2.83 -20.12 -19.12
N SER A 150 -2.63 -19.05 -18.35
CA SER A 150 -1.83 -19.11 -17.11
C SER A 150 -2.43 -20.08 -16.09
N ASN A 151 -3.76 -20.12 -15.94
CA ASN A 151 -4.44 -21.06 -15.02
C ASN A 151 -4.27 -22.52 -15.41
N MET A 152 -4.12 -22.82 -16.71
CA MET A 152 -3.89 -24.17 -17.20
C MET A 152 -2.51 -24.73 -16.77
N GLU A 153 -1.54 -23.84 -16.50
CA GLU A 153 -0.14 -24.18 -16.16
C GLU A 153 0.50 -25.19 -17.12
N LEU A 154 0.45 -24.87 -18.42
CA LEU A 154 1.06 -25.70 -19.45
C LEU A 154 2.56 -25.86 -19.19
N THR A 155 3.07 -27.10 -19.31
CA THR A 155 4.51 -27.38 -19.13
C THR A 155 5.37 -26.63 -20.15
N GLN A 156 4.85 -26.46 -21.37
CA GLN A 156 5.51 -25.72 -22.47
C GLN A 156 5.11 -24.24 -22.52
N ALA A 157 4.52 -23.67 -21.46
CA ALA A 157 4.03 -22.28 -21.45
C ALA A 157 5.10 -21.25 -21.89
N LEU A 158 6.36 -21.46 -21.51
CA LEU A 158 7.47 -20.59 -21.94
C LEU A 158 7.60 -20.59 -23.47
N GLU A 159 7.53 -21.74 -24.13
CA GLU A 159 7.66 -21.87 -25.58
C GLU A 159 6.45 -21.24 -26.30
N PHE A 160 5.25 -21.41 -25.74
CA PHE A 160 4.03 -20.78 -26.26
C PHE A 160 4.07 -19.24 -26.18
N PHE A 161 4.55 -18.69 -25.06
CA PHE A 161 4.58 -17.24 -24.85
C PHE A 161 5.84 -16.56 -25.38
N MET A 162 6.90 -17.32 -25.72
CA MET A 162 8.18 -16.78 -26.18
C MET A 162 8.05 -15.77 -27.35
N PRO A 163 7.25 -16.00 -28.41
CA PRO A 163 7.11 -15.02 -29.49
C PRO A 163 6.50 -13.68 -29.04
N ILE A 164 5.63 -13.71 -28.02
CA ILE A 164 5.00 -12.53 -27.43
C ILE A 164 6.02 -11.81 -26.53
N ILE A 165 6.66 -12.55 -25.62
CA ILE A 165 7.62 -12.03 -24.64
C ILE A 165 8.80 -11.33 -25.34
N THR A 166 9.39 -11.98 -26.35
CA THR A 166 10.54 -11.46 -27.10
C THR A 166 10.20 -10.35 -28.09
N GLY A 167 8.91 -10.02 -28.26
CA GLY A 167 8.46 -8.96 -29.17
C GLY A 167 8.48 -9.34 -30.66
N GLN A 168 8.64 -10.62 -31.00
CA GLN A 168 8.57 -11.12 -32.38
C GLN A 168 7.15 -11.01 -32.95
N ALA A 169 6.14 -11.22 -32.10
CA ALA A 169 4.74 -10.94 -32.42
C ALA A 169 4.38 -9.50 -32.02
N THR A 170 3.77 -8.74 -32.93
CA THR A 170 3.25 -7.40 -32.63
C THR A 170 2.21 -7.48 -31.52
N SER A 171 2.60 -7.13 -30.31
CA SER A 171 1.77 -7.25 -29.12
C SER A 171 1.97 -6.02 -28.23
N ASN A 172 0.89 -5.61 -27.58
CA ASN A 172 0.87 -4.49 -26.66
C ASN A 172 1.84 -4.76 -25.47
N ARG A 173 2.60 -3.74 -25.03
CA ARG A 173 3.56 -3.83 -23.92
C ARG A 173 2.99 -4.47 -22.64
N HIS A 174 1.73 -4.16 -22.31
CA HIS A 174 1.04 -4.66 -21.13
C HIS A 174 0.77 -6.17 -21.26
N ILE A 175 0.39 -6.64 -22.46
CA ILE A 175 0.25 -8.08 -22.74
C ILE A 175 1.60 -8.79 -22.69
N ARG A 176 2.69 -8.20 -23.21
CA ARG A 176 4.06 -8.77 -23.10
C ARG A 176 4.47 -8.96 -21.65
N PHE A 177 4.17 -7.96 -20.81
CA PHE A 177 4.44 -8.01 -19.39
C PHE A 177 3.62 -9.11 -18.69
N LEU A 178 2.31 -9.18 -18.92
CA LEU A 178 1.47 -10.24 -18.35
C LEU A 178 1.87 -11.64 -18.84
N ALA A 179 2.25 -11.78 -20.12
CA ALA A 179 2.73 -13.04 -20.68
C ALA A 179 4.05 -13.48 -20.03
N THR A 180 4.91 -12.53 -19.66
CA THR A 180 6.13 -12.79 -18.89
C THR A 180 5.79 -13.39 -17.52
N TRP A 181 4.82 -12.83 -16.81
CA TRP A 181 4.38 -13.38 -15.51
C TRP A 181 3.60 -14.70 -15.64
N ALA A 182 2.98 -14.96 -16.78
CA ALA A 182 2.27 -16.22 -17.05
C ALA A 182 3.22 -17.44 -17.16
N THR A 183 4.53 -17.23 -17.28
CA THR A 183 5.53 -18.33 -17.29
C THR A 183 6.09 -18.64 -15.90
N LEU A 184 5.66 -17.95 -14.84
CA LEU A 184 6.24 -18.06 -13.50
C LEU A 184 6.26 -19.51 -12.97
N HIS A 185 5.24 -20.31 -13.26
CA HIS A 185 5.17 -21.73 -12.85
C HIS A 185 6.24 -22.61 -13.53
N THR A 186 6.75 -22.20 -14.70
CA THR A 186 7.79 -22.95 -15.43
C THR A 186 9.21 -22.67 -14.93
N VAL A 187 9.39 -21.62 -14.12
CA VAL A 187 10.70 -21.06 -13.78
C VAL A 187 11.63 -22.06 -13.07
N GLN A 188 11.08 -22.90 -12.19
CA GLN A 188 11.85 -23.92 -11.48
C GLN A 188 12.10 -25.19 -12.31
N THR A 189 11.31 -25.43 -13.36
CA THR A 189 11.40 -26.66 -14.17
C THR A 189 12.53 -26.60 -15.20
N SER A 190 12.83 -25.41 -15.74
CA SER A 190 13.78 -25.23 -16.86
C SER A 190 14.68 -23.99 -16.67
N PRO A 191 15.51 -23.91 -15.62
CA PRO A 191 16.29 -22.71 -15.28
C PRO A 191 17.29 -22.28 -16.36
N ASN A 192 17.74 -23.20 -17.22
CA ASN A 192 18.61 -22.88 -18.36
C ASN A 192 17.86 -22.12 -19.46
N LYS A 193 16.69 -22.62 -19.87
CA LYS A 193 15.83 -21.94 -20.86
C LYS A 193 15.39 -20.56 -20.36
N ILE A 194 15.06 -20.45 -19.08
CA ILE A 194 14.73 -19.17 -18.44
C ILE A 194 15.89 -18.18 -18.59
N PHE A 195 17.12 -18.61 -18.31
CA PHE A 195 18.28 -17.74 -18.49
C PHE A 195 18.47 -17.31 -19.95
N GLU A 196 18.33 -18.23 -20.90
CA GLU A 196 18.46 -17.95 -22.34
C GLU A 196 17.43 -16.93 -22.85
N VAL A 197 16.19 -16.99 -22.37
CA VAL A 197 15.11 -16.10 -22.79
C VAL A 197 15.17 -14.74 -22.09
N TYR A 198 15.39 -14.71 -20.78
CA TYR A 198 15.24 -13.49 -19.98
C TYR A 198 16.53 -12.68 -19.82
N TRP A 199 17.72 -13.28 -19.97
CA TRP A 199 18.97 -12.53 -19.92
C TRP A 199 19.08 -11.46 -21.03
N PRO A 200 18.73 -11.74 -22.30
CA PRO A 200 18.70 -10.72 -23.36
C PRO A 200 17.73 -9.58 -23.06
N ILE A 201 16.54 -9.88 -22.51
CA ILE A 201 15.52 -8.87 -22.16
C ILE A 201 16.05 -7.97 -21.04
N PHE A 202 16.60 -8.57 -19.98
CA PHE A 202 17.18 -7.84 -18.85
C PHE A 202 18.36 -6.94 -19.26
N SER A 203 19.25 -7.46 -20.11
CA SER A 203 20.46 -6.75 -20.53
C SER A 203 20.23 -5.72 -21.64
N ASN A 204 19.10 -5.77 -22.34
CA ASN A 204 18.72 -4.79 -23.34
C ASN A 204 18.27 -3.47 -22.70
N ARG A 205 19.11 -2.44 -22.82
CA ARG A 205 18.83 -1.09 -22.26
C ARG A 205 17.71 -0.35 -22.99
N SER A 206 17.29 -0.79 -24.17
CA SER A 206 16.19 -0.19 -24.92
C SER A 206 14.82 -0.80 -24.58
N GLU A 207 14.78 -1.87 -23.79
CA GLU A 207 13.53 -2.48 -23.33
C GLU A 207 12.98 -1.71 -22.11
N SER A 208 11.65 -1.70 -21.95
CA SER A 208 11.00 -0.99 -20.83
C SER A 208 11.44 -1.51 -19.47
N LEU A 209 11.47 -0.62 -18.47
CA LEU A 209 11.76 -0.96 -17.08
C LEU A 209 10.89 -2.13 -16.57
N GLU A 210 9.60 -2.16 -16.91
CA GLU A 210 8.67 -3.23 -16.53
C GLU A 210 9.16 -4.62 -17.01
N LEU A 211 9.58 -4.72 -18.27
CA LEU A 211 10.06 -5.98 -18.84
C LEU A 211 11.45 -6.35 -18.30
N ARG A 212 12.34 -5.37 -18.07
CA ARG A 212 13.65 -5.61 -17.47
C ARG A 212 13.55 -6.08 -16.01
N VAL A 213 12.65 -5.49 -15.23
CA VAL A 213 12.37 -5.88 -13.83
C VAL A 213 11.71 -7.25 -13.75
N SER A 214 10.74 -7.55 -14.62
CA SER A 214 10.13 -8.88 -14.66
C SER A 214 11.14 -9.96 -15.09
N ALA A 215 11.96 -9.69 -16.10
CA ALA A 215 13.06 -10.57 -16.50
C ALA A 215 14.06 -10.80 -15.35
N PHE A 216 14.52 -9.74 -14.67
CA PHE A 216 15.37 -9.85 -13.49
C PHE A 216 14.72 -10.71 -12.39
N THR A 217 13.43 -10.49 -12.12
CA THR A 217 12.69 -11.26 -11.11
C THR A 217 12.66 -12.74 -11.47
N LEU A 218 12.31 -13.11 -12.70
CA LEU A 218 12.27 -14.50 -13.14
C LEU A 218 13.65 -15.17 -13.13
N LEU A 219 14.72 -14.42 -13.46
CA LEU A 219 16.10 -14.89 -13.34
C LEU A 219 16.45 -15.23 -11.89
N ILE A 220 16.04 -14.42 -10.91
CA ILE A 220 16.24 -14.70 -9.48
C ILE A 220 15.37 -15.87 -9.00
N SER A 221 14.09 -15.88 -9.37
CA SER A 221 13.13 -16.93 -8.99
C SER A 221 13.50 -18.31 -9.58
N SER A 222 14.32 -18.37 -10.62
CA SER A 222 14.84 -19.62 -11.21
C SER A 222 15.84 -20.38 -10.35
N ASN A 223 16.16 -19.87 -9.15
CA ASN A 223 17.22 -20.36 -8.28
C ASN A 223 18.57 -20.47 -9.03
N PRO A 224 19.10 -19.34 -9.52
CA PRO A 224 20.28 -19.34 -10.38
C PRO A 224 21.51 -19.90 -9.67
N SER A 225 22.42 -20.51 -10.45
CA SER A 225 23.73 -20.90 -9.93
C SER A 225 24.49 -19.67 -9.40
N PRO A 226 25.39 -19.83 -8.42
CA PRO A 226 26.17 -18.70 -7.90
C PRO A 226 26.88 -17.90 -9.00
N ALA A 227 27.38 -18.55 -10.06
CA ALA A 227 28.00 -17.88 -11.20
C ALA A 227 27.04 -16.96 -11.96
N ARG A 228 25.80 -17.41 -12.24
CA ARG A 228 24.76 -16.58 -12.86
C ARG A 228 24.34 -15.43 -11.94
N PHE A 229 24.23 -15.71 -10.65
CA PHE A 229 23.92 -14.69 -9.65
C PHE A 229 25.01 -13.59 -9.55
N PHE A 230 26.30 -13.96 -9.59
CA PHE A 230 27.39 -12.99 -9.66
C PHE A 230 27.44 -12.25 -11.01
N SER A 231 26.99 -12.87 -12.11
CA SER A 231 26.90 -12.18 -13.40
C SER A 231 25.90 -11.01 -13.35
N LEU A 232 24.79 -11.16 -12.61
CA LEU A 232 23.87 -10.05 -12.34
C LEU A 232 24.59 -8.91 -11.60
N TYR A 233 25.35 -9.22 -10.54
CA TYR A 233 26.12 -8.21 -9.80
C TYR A 233 27.04 -7.39 -10.71
N TRP A 234 27.80 -8.06 -11.59
CA TRP A 234 28.73 -7.38 -12.51
C TRP A 234 28.01 -6.50 -13.52
N PHE A 235 26.89 -6.97 -14.08
CA PHE A 235 26.09 -6.16 -14.99
C PHE A 235 25.58 -4.89 -14.30
N MET A 236 25.06 -5.04 -13.08
CA MET A 236 24.50 -3.93 -12.29
C MET A 236 25.53 -2.87 -11.86
N GLN A 237 26.84 -3.18 -11.89
CA GLN A 237 27.86 -2.14 -11.65
C GLN A 237 27.85 -1.05 -12.73
N SER A 238 27.53 -1.44 -13.97
CA SER A 238 27.50 -0.56 -15.16
C SER A 238 26.11 -0.13 -15.59
N GLU A 239 25.08 -0.48 -14.82
CA GLU A 239 23.68 -0.16 -15.14
C GLU A 239 23.43 1.35 -14.97
N PRO A 240 22.98 2.06 -16.02
CA PRO A 240 22.67 3.47 -15.93
C PRO A 240 21.38 3.75 -15.15
N SER A 241 20.34 2.92 -15.33
CA SER A 241 19.05 3.16 -14.68
C SER A 241 19.13 3.03 -13.17
N GLU A 242 18.97 4.14 -12.46
CA GLU A 242 18.94 4.15 -10.99
C GLU A 242 17.73 3.38 -10.44
N LEU A 243 16.60 3.41 -11.14
CA LEU A 243 15.38 2.69 -10.77
C LEU A 243 15.59 1.17 -10.78
N LEU A 244 16.20 0.63 -11.84
CA LEU A 244 16.54 -0.79 -11.92
C LEU A 244 17.62 -1.17 -10.90
N TYR A 245 18.62 -0.31 -10.68
CA TYR A 245 19.61 -0.53 -9.64
C TYR A 245 19.00 -0.58 -8.24
N ASN A 246 18.01 0.26 -7.95
CA ASN A 246 17.32 0.23 -6.66
C ASN A 246 16.52 -1.07 -6.46
N PHE A 247 15.87 -1.58 -7.52
CA PHE A 247 15.22 -2.90 -7.49
C PHE A 247 16.21 -4.02 -7.13
N TYR A 248 17.40 -4.00 -7.76
CA TYR A 248 18.47 -4.94 -7.46
C TYR A 248 18.98 -4.79 -6.03
N TYR A 249 19.30 -3.56 -5.60
CA TYR A 249 19.80 -3.26 -4.26
C TYR A 249 18.84 -3.78 -3.18
N THR A 250 17.56 -3.42 -3.28
CA THR A 250 16.53 -3.86 -2.33
C THR A 250 16.38 -5.38 -2.33
N THR A 251 16.39 -6.03 -3.51
CA THR A 251 16.37 -7.50 -3.63
C THR A 251 17.53 -8.16 -2.87
N ILE A 252 18.77 -7.69 -3.06
CA ILE A 252 19.95 -8.26 -2.40
C ILE A 252 19.90 -8.06 -0.89
N GLN A 253 19.54 -6.86 -0.43
CA GLN A 253 19.42 -6.57 1.00
C GLN A 253 18.34 -7.43 1.65
N SER A 254 17.16 -7.53 1.03
CA SER A 254 16.06 -8.37 1.51
C SER A 254 16.40 -9.86 1.54
N LEU A 255 17.12 -10.38 0.55
CA LEU A 255 17.56 -11.78 0.54
C LEU A 255 18.66 -12.06 1.56
N SER A 256 19.51 -11.07 1.90
CA SER A 256 20.67 -11.28 2.78
C SER A 256 20.31 -11.80 4.18
N SER A 257 19.12 -11.43 4.67
CA SER A 257 18.59 -11.80 5.99
C SER A 257 17.40 -12.77 5.92
N THR A 258 17.15 -13.38 4.76
CA THR A 258 15.99 -14.28 4.58
C THR A 258 16.11 -15.55 5.43
N SER A 259 15.00 -15.90 6.08
CA SER A 259 14.79 -17.15 6.81
C SER A 259 13.97 -18.17 6.00
N TYR A 260 13.41 -17.75 4.86
CA TYR A 260 12.55 -18.58 4.01
C TYR A 260 13.33 -19.75 3.36
N PRO A 261 12.85 -21.00 3.48
CA PRO A 261 13.59 -22.19 3.03
C PRO A 261 13.98 -22.18 1.54
N CYS A 262 13.06 -21.81 0.64
CA CYS A 262 13.32 -21.84 -0.81
C CYS A 262 14.38 -20.82 -1.24
N TYR A 263 14.59 -19.76 -0.44
CA TYR A 263 15.62 -18.75 -0.69
C TYR A 263 16.92 -18.98 0.10
N SER A 264 17.05 -20.08 0.86
CA SER A 264 18.21 -20.30 1.73
C SER A 264 19.56 -20.26 1.01
N GLN A 265 19.65 -20.81 -0.21
CA GLN A 265 20.89 -20.80 -1.00
C GLN A 265 21.20 -19.40 -1.54
N LEU A 266 20.20 -18.72 -2.09
CA LEU A 266 20.32 -17.36 -2.58
C LEU A 266 20.64 -16.37 -1.46
N GLY A 267 20.02 -16.52 -0.29
CA GLY A 267 20.26 -15.68 0.87
C GLY A 267 21.70 -15.74 1.36
N LYS A 268 22.31 -16.93 1.38
CA LYS A 268 23.75 -17.08 1.71
C LYS A 268 24.66 -16.37 0.69
N ALA A 269 24.32 -16.40 -0.60
CA ALA A 269 25.07 -15.69 -1.63
C ALA A 269 24.85 -14.17 -1.53
N ALA A 270 23.60 -13.73 -1.33
CA ALA A 270 23.22 -12.33 -1.15
C ALA A 270 23.88 -11.72 0.09
N ALA A 271 23.96 -12.43 1.22
CA ALA A 271 24.64 -11.98 2.43
C ALA A 271 26.13 -11.64 2.21
N LYS A 272 26.80 -12.36 1.30
CA LYS A 272 28.18 -12.05 0.91
C LYS A 272 28.26 -10.82 0.02
N LEU A 273 27.29 -10.62 -0.86
CA LEU A 273 27.22 -9.47 -1.78
C LEU A 273 26.73 -8.18 -1.14
N ALA A 274 25.86 -8.25 -0.12
CA ALA A 274 25.17 -7.10 0.45
C ALA A 274 26.11 -5.97 0.91
N ARG A 275 27.34 -6.31 1.35
CA ARG A 275 28.38 -5.36 1.74
C ARG A 275 29.02 -4.60 0.58
N PHE A 276 28.93 -5.14 -0.63
CA PHE A 276 29.53 -4.59 -1.86
C PHE A 276 28.51 -3.90 -2.77
N VAL A 277 27.24 -3.85 -2.38
CA VAL A 277 26.17 -3.18 -3.12
C VAL A 277 25.70 -1.97 -2.33
N PRO A 278 26.35 -0.79 -2.49
CA PRO A 278 25.90 0.44 -1.84
C PRO A 278 24.61 0.95 -2.48
N PRO A 279 23.77 1.70 -1.76
CA PRO A 279 22.65 2.41 -2.35
C PRO A 279 23.19 3.46 -3.33
N LYS A 280 22.66 3.47 -4.57
CA LYS A 280 22.93 4.52 -5.57
C LYS A 280 21.75 5.48 -5.72
N SER A 281 20.52 4.94 -5.71
CA SER A 281 19.32 5.73 -5.92
C SER A 281 18.82 6.40 -4.64
N LYS A 282 18.28 7.61 -4.83
CA LYS A 282 17.52 8.36 -3.82
C LYS A 282 16.01 8.06 -3.89
N HIS A 283 15.58 7.20 -4.81
CA HIS A 283 14.17 6.93 -5.09
C HIS A 283 13.73 5.58 -4.53
N TRP A 284 12.54 5.54 -3.95
CA TRP A 284 11.90 4.33 -3.42
C TRP A 284 10.90 3.69 -4.38
N THR A 285 10.75 4.29 -5.55
CA THR A 285 9.60 4.08 -6.42
C THR A 285 9.65 2.76 -7.18
N THR A 286 10.85 2.16 -7.29
CA THR A 286 11.05 0.81 -7.82
C THR A 286 11.84 -0.02 -6.81
N GLY A 287 11.31 -1.16 -6.35
CA GLY A 287 11.93 -1.95 -5.28
C GLY A 287 11.31 -3.33 -5.08
N ASN A 288 12.07 -4.26 -4.48
CA ASN A 288 11.62 -5.60 -4.10
C ASN A 288 11.90 -5.83 -2.62
N TYR A 289 10.83 -5.94 -1.83
CA TYR A 289 10.90 -6.04 -0.38
C TYR A 289 10.40 -7.42 0.05
N ILE A 290 11.29 -8.22 0.60
CA ILE A 290 11.00 -9.55 1.14
C ILE A 290 11.01 -9.48 2.67
N LEU A 291 9.93 -9.96 3.26
CA LEU A 291 9.75 -10.14 4.70
C LEU A 291 9.35 -11.59 4.93
N ASP A 292 9.99 -12.26 5.88
CA ASP A 292 9.73 -13.67 6.12
C ASP A 292 9.94 -14.03 7.58
N PHE A 293 9.35 -15.14 7.98
CA PHE A 293 9.57 -15.75 9.29
C PHE A 293 9.53 -17.27 9.16
N GLU A 294 10.30 -17.94 10.02
CA GLU A 294 10.44 -19.39 9.98
C GLU A 294 10.58 -19.96 11.40
N ASP A 295 9.73 -20.93 11.75
CA ASP A 295 9.88 -21.77 12.93
C ASP A 295 10.25 -23.20 12.50
N ARG A 296 11.55 -23.49 12.52
CA ARG A 296 12.11 -24.77 12.09
C ARG A 296 11.76 -25.94 13.02
N GLU A 297 11.49 -25.69 14.29
CA GLU A 297 11.15 -26.78 15.23
C GLU A 297 9.74 -27.30 14.97
N ARG A 298 8.84 -26.41 14.53
CA ARG A 298 7.42 -26.69 14.34
C ARG A 298 6.99 -26.76 12.86
N ASP A 299 7.93 -26.55 11.95
CA ASP A 299 7.76 -26.66 10.49
C ASP A 299 6.62 -25.78 9.96
N TYR A 300 6.66 -24.50 10.34
CA TYR A 300 5.78 -23.47 9.79
C TYR A 300 6.53 -22.16 9.55
N GLY A 301 6.07 -21.43 8.54
CA GLY A 301 6.68 -20.18 8.15
C GLY A 301 5.80 -19.40 7.18
N GLY A 302 6.27 -18.22 6.83
CA GLY A 302 5.58 -17.37 5.88
C GLY A 302 6.50 -16.36 5.21
N LEU A 303 6.07 -15.94 4.03
CA LEU A 303 6.76 -14.99 3.17
C LEU A 303 5.77 -13.92 2.74
N LEU A 304 6.16 -12.65 2.86
CA LEU A 304 5.49 -11.51 2.27
C LEU A 304 6.50 -10.81 1.36
N GLN A 305 6.18 -10.71 0.08
CA GLN A 305 7.03 -10.08 -0.91
C GLN A 305 6.26 -8.97 -1.63
N VAL A 306 6.85 -7.78 -1.72
CA VAL A 306 6.25 -6.59 -2.34
C VAL A 306 7.18 -6.10 -3.44
N LEU A 307 6.69 -6.09 -4.68
CA LEU A 307 7.40 -5.52 -5.83
C LEU A 307 6.70 -4.22 -6.22
N LEU A 308 7.48 -3.16 -6.32
CA LEU A 308 7.07 -1.85 -6.83
C LEU A 308 7.85 -1.60 -8.12
N ILE A 309 7.17 -1.17 -9.18
CA ILE A 309 7.80 -0.74 -10.43
C ILE A 309 7.28 0.65 -10.76
N ALA A 310 8.20 1.59 -10.99
CA ALA A 310 7.86 2.95 -11.37
C ALA A 310 7.62 3.08 -12.87
N SER A 311 6.78 4.05 -13.25
CA SER A 311 6.70 4.49 -14.63
C SER A 311 7.97 5.25 -15.01
N GLU A 312 8.51 4.96 -16.19
CA GLU A 312 9.64 5.70 -16.79
C GLU A 312 9.23 7.14 -17.16
N PHE A 313 7.92 7.42 -17.26
CA PHE A 313 7.40 8.73 -17.61
C PHE A 313 7.42 9.70 -16.42
N ASN A 314 6.90 9.31 -15.25
CA ASN A 314 6.75 10.22 -14.09
C ASN A 314 7.59 9.82 -12.86
N GLY A 315 8.27 8.67 -12.90
CA GLY A 315 9.09 8.14 -11.82
C GLY A 315 8.33 7.62 -10.61
N LEU A 316 7.00 7.54 -10.65
CA LEU A 316 6.14 7.06 -9.56
C LEU A 316 5.75 5.59 -9.75
N PRO A 317 5.54 4.81 -8.67
CA PRO A 317 5.07 3.43 -8.78
C PRO A 317 3.73 3.35 -9.52
N ASN A 318 3.69 2.60 -10.63
CA ASN A 318 2.47 2.32 -11.38
C ASN A 318 2.12 0.82 -11.39
N VAL A 319 3.06 -0.07 -11.05
CA VAL A 319 2.82 -1.51 -10.88
C VAL A 319 3.14 -1.93 -9.46
N PHE A 320 2.19 -2.63 -8.83
CA PHE A 320 2.30 -3.19 -7.49
C PHE A 320 2.02 -4.69 -7.55
N ILE A 321 2.95 -5.49 -7.03
CA ILE A 321 2.78 -6.94 -6.91
C ILE A 321 3.00 -7.34 -5.46
N PHE A 322 1.94 -7.79 -4.80
CA PHE A 322 1.97 -8.31 -3.45
C PHE A 322 1.85 -9.82 -3.51
N MET A 323 2.79 -10.52 -2.90
CA MET A 323 2.78 -11.98 -2.77
C MET A 323 2.84 -12.34 -1.30
N ALA A 324 1.93 -13.19 -0.86
CA ALA A 324 1.90 -13.73 0.49
C ALA A 324 1.84 -15.25 0.42
N GLU A 325 2.78 -15.90 1.07
CA GLU A 325 2.84 -17.35 1.19
C GLU A 325 2.85 -17.74 2.66
N GLN A 326 2.08 -18.76 3.01
CA GLN A 326 2.12 -19.39 4.32
C GLN A 326 2.26 -20.89 4.12
N HIS A 327 3.16 -21.51 4.87
CA HIS A 327 3.31 -22.95 4.86
C HIS A 327 3.33 -23.51 6.28
N ALA A 328 2.72 -24.68 6.45
CA ALA A 328 2.72 -25.42 7.71
C ALA A 328 2.45 -26.89 7.43
N LEU A 329 3.17 -27.80 8.10
CA LEU A 329 2.94 -29.25 8.03
C LEU A 329 2.95 -29.80 6.58
N GLY A 330 3.85 -29.28 5.74
CA GLY A 330 3.97 -29.67 4.33
C GLY A 330 2.84 -29.19 3.41
N GLN A 331 1.94 -28.31 3.87
CA GLN A 331 0.95 -27.62 3.04
C GLN A 331 1.36 -26.17 2.86
N THR A 332 1.20 -25.65 1.64
CA THR A 332 1.48 -24.25 1.30
C THR A 332 0.24 -23.59 0.73
N ARG A 333 -0.02 -22.35 1.14
CA ARG A 333 -1.04 -21.46 0.55
C ARG A 333 -0.37 -20.22 0.04
N HIS A 334 -0.71 -19.84 -1.19
CA HIS A 334 -0.14 -18.69 -1.86
C HIS A 334 -1.24 -17.73 -2.31
N TYR A 335 -1.07 -16.45 -2.02
CA TYR A 335 -1.94 -15.36 -2.47
C TYR A 335 -1.09 -14.35 -3.22
N SER A 336 -1.55 -13.91 -4.40
CA SER A 336 -0.90 -12.82 -5.11
C SER A 336 -1.90 -11.79 -5.58
N LEU A 337 -1.59 -10.52 -5.34
CA LEU A 337 -2.35 -9.38 -5.85
C LEU A 337 -1.46 -8.58 -6.79
N TYR A 338 -1.91 -8.42 -8.02
CA TYR A 338 -1.28 -7.59 -9.04
C TYR A 338 -2.19 -6.39 -9.33
N LEU A 339 -1.62 -5.19 -9.23
CA LEU A 339 -2.29 -3.93 -9.53
C LEU A 339 -1.42 -3.14 -10.51
N LYS A 340 -2.03 -2.65 -11.59
CA LYS A 340 -1.44 -1.64 -12.46
C LYS A 340 -2.34 -0.41 -12.49
N VAL A 341 -1.77 0.77 -12.23
CA VAL A 341 -2.50 2.04 -12.03
C VAL A 341 -1.90 3.17 -12.88
N GLU A 342 -1.79 2.93 -14.17
CA GLU A 342 -1.21 3.88 -15.13
C GLU A 342 -2.23 4.96 -15.52
N GLY A 343 -1.78 6.21 -15.70
CA GLY A 343 -2.66 7.36 -16.00
C GLY A 343 -3.62 7.81 -14.88
N LEU A 344 -3.77 7.04 -13.80
CA LEU A 344 -4.76 7.31 -12.73
C LEU A 344 -4.57 8.67 -12.05
N TYR A 345 -3.31 9.06 -11.81
CA TYR A 345 -2.98 10.33 -11.19
C TYR A 345 -3.48 11.51 -12.03
N ASP A 346 -3.22 11.47 -13.34
CA ASP A 346 -3.62 12.51 -14.28
C ASP A 346 -5.14 12.60 -14.41
N THR A 347 -5.83 11.45 -14.49
CA THR A 347 -7.29 11.39 -14.50
C THR A 347 -7.91 11.97 -13.23
N ILE A 348 -7.44 11.57 -12.04
CA ILE A 348 -7.96 12.09 -10.76
C ILE A 348 -7.71 13.59 -10.64
N ASN A 349 -6.50 14.06 -10.99
CA ASN A 349 -6.17 15.47 -10.93
C ASN A 349 -7.04 16.30 -11.87
N HIS A 350 -7.24 15.84 -13.10
CA HIS A 350 -8.14 16.48 -14.06
C HIS A 350 -9.56 16.59 -13.49
N GLU A 351 -10.04 15.54 -12.82
CA GLU A 351 -11.37 15.54 -12.22
C GLU A 351 -11.49 16.45 -10.99
N LEU A 352 -10.50 16.46 -10.11
CA LEU A 352 -10.45 17.40 -8.97
C LEU A 352 -10.43 18.85 -9.45
N GLN A 353 -9.73 19.13 -10.55
CA GLN A 353 -9.74 20.44 -11.19
C GLN A 353 -11.11 20.79 -11.77
N ASN A 354 -11.81 19.84 -12.39
CA ASN A 354 -13.17 20.06 -12.91
C ASN A 354 -14.18 20.32 -11.79
N ILE A 355 -14.09 19.63 -10.65
CA ILE A 355 -14.94 19.89 -9.47
C ILE A 355 -14.66 21.30 -8.91
N SER A 356 -13.42 21.77 -8.99
CA SER A 356 -12.99 23.10 -8.53
C SER A 356 -13.28 24.22 -9.54
N ARG A 357 -13.67 23.88 -10.77
CA ARG A 357 -14.06 24.83 -11.83
C ARG A 357 -15.56 25.05 -11.77
N THR A 358 -15.97 26.13 -11.11
CA THR A 358 -17.15 26.88 -11.57
C THR A 358 -16.84 27.36 -12.98
N ASP A 359 -17.70 26.99 -13.95
CA ASP A 359 -17.63 27.38 -15.37
C ASP A 359 -17.11 28.81 -15.55
N ASP A 360 -15.85 28.94 -15.99
CA ASP A 360 -15.37 30.15 -16.65
C ASP A 360 -15.04 29.72 -18.08
N GLY A 361 -16.03 29.91 -18.95
CA GLY A 361 -15.87 29.67 -20.37
C GLY A 361 -14.90 30.67 -20.97
N ASN A 362 -13.84 30.17 -21.61
CA ASN A 362 -13.49 30.59 -22.97
C ASN A 362 -12.33 29.79 -23.55
N ASN A 363 -12.59 29.23 -24.73
CA ASN A 363 -11.62 28.66 -25.67
C ASN A 363 -10.74 29.76 -26.29
N LYS A 364 -9.81 30.35 -25.52
CA LYS A 364 -8.63 31.01 -26.11
C LYS A 364 -7.48 30.01 -26.09
N ILE A 365 -6.92 29.71 -27.26
CA ILE A 365 -5.68 28.95 -27.37
C ILE A 365 -4.64 29.66 -26.50
N ASN A 366 -4.12 28.96 -25.49
CA ASN A 366 -3.12 29.47 -24.56
C ASN A 366 -1.88 29.91 -25.36
N LYS A 367 -1.36 31.13 -25.13
CA LYS A 367 -0.16 31.66 -25.80
C LYS A 367 1.03 30.69 -25.68
N VAL A 368 1.08 29.93 -24.58
CA VAL A 368 2.06 28.88 -24.32
C VAL A 368 2.03 27.78 -25.38
N LEU A 369 0.86 27.25 -25.73
CA LEU A 369 0.74 26.20 -26.76
C LEU A 369 1.18 26.68 -28.13
N GLN A 370 0.88 27.94 -28.49
CA GLN A 370 1.33 28.53 -29.75
C GLN A 370 2.86 28.64 -29.83
N LEU A 371 3.50 29.00 -28.72
CA LEU A 371 4.96 29.06 -28.63
C LEU A 371 5.59 27.67 -28.78
N LEU A 372 5.07 26.66 -28.06
CA LEU A 372 5.60 25.29 -28.12
C LEU A 372 5.51 24.71 -29.53
N LEU A 373 4.38 24.93 -30.22
CA LEU A 373 4.20 24.53 -31.62
C LEU A 373 5.16 25.26 -32.57
N LYS A 374 5.43 26.55 -32.34
CA LYS A 374 6.39 27.33 -33.14
C LYS A 374 7.83 26.84 -32.97
N LEU A 375 8.18 26.32 -31.79
CA LEU A 375 9.49 25.75 -31.49
C LEU A 375 9.62 24.27 -31.90
N GLU A 376 8.60 23.70 -32.54
CA GLU A 376 8.54 22.28 -32.95
C GLU A 376 8.78 21.31 -31.78
N ILE A 377 8.34 21.68 -30.58
CA ILE A 377 8.53 20.88 -29.38
C ILE A 377 7.52 19.74 -29.36
N PRO A 378 7.96 18.49 -29.11
CA PRO A 378 7.03 17.38 -28.94
C PRO A 378 6.24 17.57 -27.64
N LEU A 379 4.91 17.69 -27.77
CA LEU A 379 4.02 17.73 -26.61
C LEU A 379 3.95 16.35 -25.94
N THR A 380 3.98 16.34 -24.61
CA THR A 380 3.78 15.14 -23.81
C THR A 380 2.30 14.78 -23.83
N VAL A 381 2.02 13.57 -24.33
CA VAL A 381 0.68 13.00 -24.30
C VAL A 381 0.52 12.34 -22.93
N PRO A 382 -0.50 12.69 -22.13
CA PRO A 382 -0.75 12.02 -20.86
C PRO A 382 -0.96 10.53 -21.09
N GLU A 383 -0.49 9.69 -20.15
CA GLU A 383 -0.74 8.25 -20.21
C GLU A 383 -2.25 7.99 -20.16
N ASP A 384 -2.76 7.20 -21.11
CA ASP A 384 -4.15 6.78 -21.08
C ASP A 384 -4.43 6.01 -19.80
N LEU A 385 -5.60 6.25 -19.18
CA LEU A 385 -6.00 5.52 -17.98
C LEU A 385 -6.03 4.02 -18.26
N HIS A 386 -5.17 3.28 -17.57
CA HIS A 386 -5.02 1.85 -17.74
C HIS A 386 -4.90 1.18 -16.37
N LEU A 387 -6.04 0.68 -15.88
CA LEU A 387 -6.14 0.02 -14.59
C LEU A 387 -6.28 -1.49 -14.78
N GLU A 388 -5.40 -2.25 -14.15
CA GLU A 388 -5.49 -3.71 -14.09
C GLU A 388 -5.56 -4.17 -12.63
N PHE A 389 -6.47 -5.11 -12.37
CA PHE A 389 -6.60 -5.80 -11.10
C PHE A 389 -6.61 -7.30 -11.35
N ILE A 390 -5.59 -8.00 -10.89
CA ILE A 390 -5.50 -9.46 -11.01
C ILE A 390 -5.23 -10.03 -9.62
N PHE A 391 -6.11 -10.92 -9.16
CA PHE A 391 -5.94 -11.64 -7.90
C PHE A 391 -5.76 -13.13 -8.19
N LYS A 392 -4.75 -13.76 -7.58
CA LYS A 392 -4.49 -15.19 -7.69
C LYS A 392 -4.51 -15.88 -6.32
N ILE A 393 -5.01 -17.10 -6.30
CA ILE A 393 -4.98 -18.03 -5.16
C ILE A 393 -4.31 -19.31 -5.64
N ASP A 394 -3.27 -19.76 -4.95
CA ASP A 394 -2.47 -20.94 -5.26
C ASP A 394 -2.04 -20.99 -6.74
N GLY A 395 -1.55 -19.86 -7.26
CA GLY A 395 -1.11 -19.70 -8.65
C GLY A 395 -2.23 -19.46 -9.67
N LYS A 396 -3.50 -19.72 -9.32
CA LYS A 396 -4.65 -19.55 -10.23
C LYS A 396 -5.29 -18.17 -10.11
N VAL A 397 -5.44 -17.49 -11.23
CA VAL A 397 -6.17 -16.24 -11.37
C VAL A 397 -7.65 -16.48 -11.10
N VAL A 398 -8.15 -15.81 -10.06
CA VAL A 398 -9.53 -15.90 -9.59
C VAL A 398 -10.35 -14.67 -9.96
N ILE A 399 -9.69 -13.51 -10.09
CA ILE A 399 -10.29 -12.25 -10.53
C ILE A 399 -9.32 -11.60 -11.51
N SER A 400 -9.85 -11.11 -12.62
CA SER A 400 -9.12 -10.35 -13.63
C SER A 400 -10.04 -9.25 -14.15
N GLN A 401 -9.72 -7.99 -13.85
CA GLN A 401 -10.51 -6.83 -14.22
C GLN A 401 -9.63 -5.76 -14.87
N TYR A 402 -10.17 -5.14 -15.92
CA TYR A 402 -9.55 -4.04 -16.62
C TYR A 402 -10.48 -2.82 -16.59
N SER A 403 -9.93 -1.63 -16.42
CA SER A 403 -10.69 -0.39 -16.52
C SER A 403 -9.90 0.66 -17.28
N ASN A 404 -10.53 1.21 -18.30
CA ASN A 404 -10.05 2.35 -19.06
C ASN A 404 -10.80 3.63 -18.67
N GLN A 405 -10.53 4.73 -19.37
CA GLN A 405 -11.19 6.01 -19.13
C GLN A 405 -12.73 5.95 -19.17
N THR A 406 -13.31 5.17 -20.08
CA THR A 406 -14.78 5.04 -20.19
C THR A 406 -15.39 4.30 -19.01
N SER A 407 -14.79 3.18 -18.60
CA SER A 407 -15.23 2.42 -17.43
C SER A 407 -15.10 3.23 -16.14
N PHE A 408 -14.02 3.99 -16.00
CA PHE A 408 -13.80 4.87 -14.84
C PHE A 408 -14.85 5.98 -14.73
N ASN A 409 -15.20 6.62 -15.84
CA ASN A 409 -16.24 7.66 -15.87
C ASN A 409 -17.61 7.09 -15.44
N ASN A 410 -17.95 5.88 -15.90
CA ASN A 410 -19.18 5.20 -15.48
C ASN A 410 -19.20 4.90 -13.97
N TRP A 411 -18.07 4.42 -13.42
CA TRP A 411 -17.92 4.17 -11.99
C TRP A 411 -18.04 5.46 -11.17
N LYS A 412 -17.39 6.55 -11.61
CA LYS A 412 -17.51 7.88 -11.02
C LYS A 412 -18.96 8.35 -10.96
N ASP A 413 -19.71 8.23 -12.05
CA ASP A 413 -21.11 8.63 -12.10
C ASP A 413 -21.98 7.80 -11.14
N ALA A 414 -21.69 6.51 -11.01
CA ALA A 414 -22.36 5.64 -10.03
C ALA A 414 -22.07 6.08 -8.58
N VAL A 415 -20.81 6.37 -8.25
CA VAL A 415 -20.41 6.87 -6.92
C VAL A 415 -21.04 8.23 -6.63
N LYS A 416 -21.05 9.15 -7.61
CA LYS A 416 -21.68 10.47 -7.48
C LYS A 416 -23.18 10.34 -7.19
N ARG A 417 -23.89 9.44 -7.88
CA ARG A 417 -25.32 9.14 -7.61
C ARG A 417 -25.53 8.64 -6.20
N LEU A 418 -24.72 7.68 -5.74
CA LEU A 418 -24.77 7.14 -4.37
C LEU A 418 -24.53 8.23 -3.31
N SER A 419 -23.68 9.22 -3.60
CA SER A 419 -23.35 10.29 -2.65
C SER A 419 -24.38 11.43 -2.52
N SER A 420 -25.34 11.56 -3.44
CA SER A 420 -26.10 12.82 -3.66
C SER A 420 -27.54 12.87 -3.13
N LYS A 421 -28.11 11.74 -2.67
CA LYS A 421 -29.47 11.65 -2.10
C LYS A 421 -29.49 10.55 -1.03
N TYR A 422 -30.17 10.81 0.10
CA TYR A 422 -30.46 9.86 1.20
C TYR A 422 -29.61 8.59 1.19
N PHE A 423 -28.46 8.62 1.87
CA PHE A 423 -27.50 7.52 1.87
C PHE A 423 -27.78 6.58 3.05
N GLU A 424 -28.73 5.68 2.85
CA GLU A 424 -29.01 4.57 3.76
C GLU A 424 -28.68 3.24 3.09
N PHE A 425 -27.88 2.40 3.77
CA PHE A 425 -27.61 1.04 3.29
C PHE A 425 -27.30 0.12 4.47
N SER A 426 -27.55 -1.17 4.27
CA SER A 426 -27.14 -2.24 5.18
C SER A 426 -26.04 -3.08 4.55
N VAL A 427 -25.17 -3.62 5.39
CA VAL A 427 -24.11 -4.56 5.01
C VAL A 427 -24.41 -5.89 5.66
N ASN A 428 -24.49 -6.95 4.86
CA ASN A 428 -24.61 -8.31 5.32
C ASN A 428 -23.65 -9.22 4.56
N PHE A 429 -22.51 -9.53 5.16
CA PHE A 429 -21.49 -10.35 4.52
C PHE A 429 -21.12 -11.54 5.40
N GLN A 430 -21.09 -12.73 4.80
CA GLN A 430 -20.62 -13.96 5.43
C GLN A 430 -19.70 -14.68 4.47
N SER A 431 -18.61 -15.26 5.00
CA SER A 431 -17.75 -16.18 4.26
C SER A 431 -17.36 -17.35 5.15
N LEU A 432 -17.34 -18.55 4.56
CA LEU A 432 -17.00 -19.80 5.22
C LEU A 432 -15.89 -20.48 4.45
N ASN A 433 -14.83 -20.91 5.13
CA ASN A 433 -13.75 -21.68 4.53
C ASN A 433 -13.47 -22.92 5.37
N PHE A 434 -13.32 -24.09 4.74
CA PHE A 434 -13.06 -25.35 5.42
C PHE A 434 -11.70 -25.96 4.98
N PRO A 435 -10.56 -25.30 5.26
CA PRO A 435 -9.26 -25.84 4.87
C PRO A 435 -8.99 -27.16 5.61
N SER A 436 -8.93 -28.24 4.83
CA SER A 436 -8.41 -29.54 5.27
C SER A 436 -6.90 -29.54 5.12
N LEU A 437 -6.18 -29.49 6.24
CA LEU A 437 -4.72 -29.44 6.26
C LEU A 437 -4.10 -30.83 6.05
N LEU A 438 -4.72 -31.86 6.64
CA LEU A 438 -4.22 -33.23 6.56
C LEU A 438 -5.34 -34.24 6.75
N SER A 439 -5.38 -35.30 5.95
CA SER A 439 -6.25 -36.45 6.18
C SER A 439 -5.60 -37.71 5.64
N ILE A 440 -5.00 -38.52 6.51
CA ILE A 440 -4.29 -39.74 6.15
C ILE A 440 -5.02 -40.93 6.73
N TRP A 441 -5.32 -41.91 5.88
CA TRP A 441 -5.81 -43.22 6.25
C TRP A 441 -4.65 -44.23 6.21
N ARG A 442 -4.39 -44.94 7.31
CA ARG A 442 -3.39 -46.01 7.38
C ARG A 442 -4.00 -47.27 8.00
N PRO A 443 -3.75 -48.47 7.46
CA PRO A 443 -4.11 -49.69 8.16
C PRO A 443 -3.23 -49.87 9.40
N THR A 444 -3.80 -50.43 10.47
CA THR A 444 -3.04 -50.98 11.60
C THR A 444 -2.44 -52.33 11.22
N ASP A 445 -1.58 -52.87 12.09
CA ASP A 445 -1.10 -54.25 11.98
C ASP A 445 -2.24 -55.29 12.02
N LEU A 446 -3.40 -54.93 12.57
CA LEU A 446 -4.63 -55.74 12.58
C LEU A 446 -5.48 -55.57 11.30
N GLY A 447 -5.02 -54.76 10.34
CA GLY A 447 -5.75 -54.43 9.11
C GLY A 447 -6.92 -53.45 9.29
N THR A 448 -7.13 -52.90 10.49
CA THR A 448 -8.17 -51.91 10.75
C THR A 448 -7.73 -50.50 10.36
N PRO A 449 -8.62 -49.61 9.88
CA PRO A 449 -8.21 -48.27 9.46
C PRO A 449 -7.98 -47.33 10.66
N VAL A 450 -6.85 -46.62 10.61
CA VAL A 450 -6.53 -45.45 11.42
C VAL A 450 -6.69 -44.20 10.57
N LEU A 451 -7.35 -43.18 11.12
CA LEU A 451 -7.48 -41.86 10.56
C LEU A 451 -6.66 -40.86 11.39
N VAL A 452 -5.68 -40.25 10.74
CA VAL A 452 -5.00 -39.03 11.20
C VAL A 452 -5.57 -37.86 10.41
N GLN A 453 -6.24 -36.93 11.07
CA GLN A 453 -6.90 -35.82 10.40
C GLN A 453 -6.64 -34.49 11.11
N ILE A 454 -6.29 -33.45 10.36
CA ILE A 454 -6.26 -32.06 10.81
C ILE A 454 -7.17 -31.27 9.88
N LYS A 455 -8.32 -30.85 10.42
CA LYS A 455 -9.29 -30.04 9.71
C LYS A 455 -9.47 -28.71 10.42
N SER A 456 -9.76 -27.67 9.66
CA SER A 456 -10.11 -26.38 10.23
C SER A 456 -11.25 -25.71 9.48
N THR A 457 -11.93 -24.81 10.16
CA THR A 457 -13.07 -24.05 9.66
C THR A 457 -12.90 -22.60 10.06
N ASP A 458 -12.95 -21.69 9.10
CA ASP A 458 -12.94 -20.24 9.30
C ASP A 458 -14.33 -19.67 8.93
N LEU A 459 -14.84 -18.76 9.75
CA LEU A 459 -16.06 -17.99 9.51
C LEU A 459 -15.73 -16.52 9.69
N ILE A 460 -15.98 -15.73 8.66
CA ILE A 460 -15.96 -14.27 8.70
C ILE A 460 -17.40 -13.77 8.54
N SER A 461 -17.82 -12.84 9.39
CA SER A 461 -19.11 -12.18 9.27
C SER A 461 -18.96 -10.68 9.54
N ALA A 462 -19.46 -9.85 8.63
CA ALA A 462 -19.56 -8.41 8.79
C ALA A 462 -21.02 -7.99 8.63
N ARG A 463 -21.54 -7.23 9.60
CA ARG A 463 -22.96 -6.88 9.67
C ARG A 463 -23.12 -5.43 10.09
N GLY A 464 -23.78 -4.59 9.31
CA GLY A 464 -23.89 -3.18 9.64
C GLY A 464 -25.01 -2.44 8.94
N SER A 465 -25.20 -1.19 9.33
CA SER A 465 -26.12 -0.27 8.67
C SER A 465 -25.69 1.17 8.83
N ILE A 466 -26.03 1.99 7.85
CA ILE A 466 -25.94 3.46 7.91
C ILE A 466 -27.35 4.00 7.73
N ASN A 467 -27.82 4.79 8.69
CA ASN A 467 -29.15 5.41 8.70
C ASN A 467 -29.02 6.94 8.84
N GLN A 468 -29.95 7.69 8.28
CA GLN A 468 -29.96 9.16 8.34
C GLN A 468 -31.14 9.66 9.20
N GLU A 469 -30.89 10.61 10.10
CA GLU A 469 -31.97 11.19 10.91
C GLU A 469 -32.74 12.29 10.15
N ASN A 470 -34.03 12.47 10.51
CA ASN A 470 -34.90 13.49 9.93
C ASN A 470 -34.30 14.89 10.13
N GLY A 471 -33.79 15.49 9.05
CA GLY A 471 -33.08 16.78 9.06
C GLY A 471 -31.80 16.77 8.23
N GLY A 472 -31.28 15.61 7.84
CA GLY A 472 -30.20 15.48 6.86
C GLY A 472 -28.76 15.65 7.40
N TYR A 473 -28.59 16.29 8.55
CA TYR A 473 -27.28 16.63 9.14
C TYR A 473 -26.60 15.48 9.94
N THR A 474 -27.38 14.56 10.50
CA THR A 474 -26.87 13.46 11.35
C THR A 474 -26.96 12.11 10.65
N ARG A 475 -25.87 11.33 10.68
CA ARG A 475 -25.76 9.99 10.11
C ARG A 475 -25.27 9.02 11.18
N ASN A 476 -26.02 7.94 11.42
CA ASN A 476 -25.67 6.90 12.37
C ASN A 476 -25.14 5.67 11.62
N ALA A 477 -23.95 5.21 11.95
CA ALA A 477 -23.32 4.03 11.34
C ALA A 477 -23.01 2.97 12.40
N GLU A 478 -23.36 1.72 12.12
CA GLU A 478 -23.13 0.56 12.98
C GLU A 478 -22.49 -0.58 12.17
N LEU A 479 -21.52 -1.30 12.76
CA LEU A 479 -20.96 -2.53 12.19
C LEU A 479 -20.54 -3.51 13.30
N ASP A 480 -20.85 -4.79 13.15
CA ASP A 480 -20.46 -5.91 13.98
C ASP A 480 -19.59 -6.86 13.14
N LEU A 481 -18.30 -6.88 13.45
CA LEU A 481 -17.33 -7.78 12.82
C LEU A 481 -17.14 -9.01 13.70
N ARG A 482 -17.22 -10.19 13.10
CA ARG A 482 -17.01 -11.47 13.77
C ARG A 482 -16.07 -12.34 12.95
N TYR A 483 -15.11 -12.94 13.63
CA TYR A 483 -14.24 -13.96 13.08
C TYR A 483 -14.26 -15.17 14.00
N SER A 484 -14.39 -16.36 13.45
CA SER A 484 -14.46 -17.59 14.20
C SER A 484 -13.66 -18.65 13.47
N TRP A 485 -12.64 -19.17 14.13
CA TRP A 485 -11.82 -20.27 13.65
C TRP A 485 -11.93 -21.45 14.61
N ASN A 486 -12.07 -22.65 14.06
CA ASN A 486 -12.08 -23.90 14.81
C ASN A 486 -11.20 -24.91 14.05
N ALA A 487 -10.27 -25.55 14.74
CA ALA A 487 -9.46 -26.63 14.21
C ALA A 487 -9.54 -27.86 15.10
N ILE A 488 -9.67 -29.02 14.46
CA ILE A 488 -9.74 -30.31 15.11
C ILE A 488 -8.61 -31.17 14.54
N SER A 489 -7.72 -31.62 15.43
CA SER A 489 -6.69 -32.61 15.15
C SER A 489 -7.14 -33.95 15.76
N THR A 490 -7.27 -34.98 14.96
CA THR A 490 -7.82 -36.27 15.35
C THR A 490 -6.83 -37.39 15.02
N LEU A 491 -6.62 -38.29 15.97
CA LEU A 491 -6.01 -39.59 15.75
C LEU A 491 -6.98 -40.64 16.25
N LYS A 492 -7.51 -41.48 15.34
CA LYS A 492 -8.50 -42.49 15.72
C LYS A 492 -8.36 -43.78 14.93
N SER A 493 -8.57 -44.91 15.60
CA SER A 493 -8.62 -46.25 15.02
C SER A 493 -10.04 -46.77 15.04
N TYR A 494 -10.46 -47.40 13.95
CA TYR A 494 -11.76 -48.06 13.88
C TYR A 494 -11.67 -49.46 14.49
N ASP A 495 -12.60 -49.76 15.40
CA ASP A 495 -12.82 -51.07 15.98
C ASP A 495 -14.04 -51.71 15.31
N PRO A 496 -13.83 -52.72 14.43
CA PRO A 496 -14.91 -53.36 13.70
C PRO A 496 -15.81 -54.23 14.58
N PHE A 497 -15.32 -54.71 15.74
CA PHE A 497 -16.11 -55.60 16.61
C PHE A 497 -17.22 -54.85 17.33
N ASN A 498 -16.94 -53.62 17.74
CA ASN A 498 -17.92 -52.76 18.42
C ASN A 498 -18.53 -51.69 17.50
N ASN A 499 -18.12 -51.63 16.23
CA ASN A 499 -18.46 -50.56 15.27
C ASN A 499 -18.23 -49.16 15.88
N LYS A 500 -17.04 -48.96 16.47
CA LYS A 500 -16.69 -47.74 17.20
C LYS A 500 -15.33 -47.20 16.79
N TRP A 501 -15.19 -45.89 16.87
CA TRP A 501 -13.90 -45.21 16.74
C TRP A 501 -13.31 -44.98 18.12
N HIS A 502 -12.07 -45.42 18.31
CA HIS A 502 -11.29 -45.16 19.53
C HIS A 502 -10.15 -44.22 19.17
N GLY A 503 -9.82 -43.27 20.05
CA GLY A 503 -8.71 -42.36 19.81
C GLY A 503 -8.81 -41.07 20.61
N ALA A 504 -8.15 -40.03 20.12
CA ALA A 504 -8.12 -38.72 20.73
C ALA A 504 -8.39 -37.62 19.69
N GLU A 505 -9.04 -36.55 20.14
CA GLU A 505 -9.24 -35.33 19.40
C GLU A 505 -8.71 -34.15 20.20
N ARG A 506 -8.00 -33.25 19.52
CA ARG A 506 -7.62 -31.96 20.04
C ARG A 506 -8.36 -30.87 19.29
N CYS A 507 -9.17 -30.10 20.01
CA CYS A 507 -9.92 -28.98 19.48
C CYS A 507 -9.20 -27.67 19.83
N ARG A 508 -9.07 -26.76 18.87
CA ARG A 508 -8.53 -25.42 19.05
C ARG A 508 -9.50 -24.42 18.44
N ASN A 509 -9.93 -23.43 19.21
CA ASN A 509 -10.90 -22.43 18.78
C ASN A 509 -10.34 -21.03 18.98
N LEU A 510 -10.65 -20.12 18.06
CA LEU A 510 -10.40 -18.69 18.17
C LEU A 510 -11.65 -17.94 17.73
N HIS A 511 -12.22 -17.13 18.61
CA HIS A 511 -13.37 -16.30 18.31
C HIS A 511 -13.01 -14.84 18.57
N ILE A 512 -13.23 -13.99 17.57
CA ILE A 512 -13.04 -12.55 17.66
C ILE A 512 -14.37 -11.86 17.35
N ARG A 513 -14.78 -10.90 18.18
CA ARG A 513 -15.96 -10.07 17.94
C ARG A 513 -15.67 -8.61 18.25
N LEU A 514 -15.80 -7.76 17.24
CA LEU A 514 -15.52 -6.32 17.30
C LEU A 514 -16.73 -5.53 16.76
N PRO A 515 -17.67 -5.14 17.64
CA PRO A 515 -18.76 -4.24 17.27
C PRO A 515 -18.36 -2.77 17.44
N PHE A 516 -18.73 -1.94 16.47
CA PHE A 516 -18.57 -0.50 16.50
C PHE A 516 -19.86 0.22 16.12
N ALA A 517 -20.08 1.38 16.73
CA ALA A 517 -21.17 2.29 16.37
C ALA A 517 -20.70 3.74 16.51
N THR A 518 -21.05 4.57 15.54
CA THR A 518 -20.62 5.96 15.44
C THR A 518 -21.76 6.84 14.97
N GLN A 519 -21.82 8.06 15.48
CA GLN A 519 -22.69 9.12 15.01
C GLN A 519 -21.83 10.21 14.36
N LEU A 520 -22.18 10.56 13.12
CA LEU A 520 -21.54 11.59 12.32
C LEU A 520 -22.50 12.78 12.19
N ILE A 521 -22.08 13.96 12.65
CA ILE A 521 -22.80 15.23 12.48
C ILE A 521 -22.01 16.07 11.48
N VAL A 522 -22.65 16.44 10.37
CA VAL A 522 -22.06 17.25 9.30
C VAL A 522 -22.77 18.60 9.25
N GLN A 523 -22.04 19.69 9.51
CA GLN A 523 -22.53 21.06 9.29
C GLN A 523 -21.83 21.64 8.06
N ALA A 524 -22.49 21.56 6.90
CA ALA A 524 -21.90 21.95 5.61
C ALA A 524 -21.54 23.43 5.53
N ASP A 525 -22.32 24.32 6.15
CA ASP A 525 -22.17 25.78 6.04
C ASP A 525 -20.85 26.31 6.66
N ASN A 526 -20.33 25.63 7.68
CA ASN A 526 -19.09 26.02 8.38
C ASN A 526 -17.94 25.02 8.17
N ALA A 527 -18.10 24.02 7.29
CA ALA A 527 -17.14 22.92 7.07
C ALA A 527 -16.73 22.17 8.36
N VAL A 528 -17.66 22.05 9.33
CA VAL A 528 -17.41 21.36 10.60
C VAL A 528 -17.93 19.93 10.52
N TYR A 529 -17.05 18.97 10.79
CA TYR A 529 -17.40 17.54 10.93
C TYR A 529 -17.15 17.10 12.36
N LYS A 530 -18.18 16.55 13.02
CA LYS A 530 -18.07 15.95 14.36
C LYS A 530 -18.42 14.47 14.28
N VAL A 531 -17.49 13.60 14.68
CA VAL A 531 -17.73 12.16 14.82
C VAL A 531 -17.67 11.80 16.30
N THR A 532 -18.72 11.17 16.81
CA THR A 532 -18.79 10.64 18.18
C THR A 532 -18.97 9.13 18.15
N ALA A 533 -18.19 8.41 18.94
CA ALA A 533 -18.44 6.98 19.12
C ALA A 533 -19.63 6.80 20.07
N VAL A 534 -20.55 5.91 19.71
CA VAL A 534 -21.75 5.62 20.52
C VAL A 534 -21.79 4.15 20.88
N ARG A 535 -22.54 3.82 21.93
CA ARG A 535 -22.74 2.44 22.34
C ARG A 535 -23.56 1.70 21.28
N HIS A 536 -22.99 0.64 20.71
CA HIS A 536 -23.67 -0.22 19.74
C HIS A 536 -24.96 -0.84 20.33
N ARG A 537 -26.07 -0.85 19.57
CA ARG A 537 -27.41 -1.28 20.04
C ARG A 537 -27.44 -2.71 20.59
N GLY A 538 -26.66 -3.61 19.99
CA GLY A 538 -26.53 -5.01 20.41
C GLY A 538 -25.59 -5.25 21.60
N PHE A 539 -25.09 -4.21 22.26
CA PHE A 539 -24.19 -4.35 23.41
C PHE A 539 -24.97 -4.55 24.72
N VAL A 540 -24.88 -5.75 25.29
CA VAL A 540 -25.46 -6.11 26.58
C VAL A 540 -24.44 -5.77 27.69
N ALA A 541 -24.89 -5.13 28.77
CA ALA A 541 -24.01 -4.84 29.91
C ALA A 541 -23.46 -6.16 30.48
N GLY A 542 -22.13 -6.25 30.65
CA GLY A 542 -21.45 -7.48 31.05
C GLY A 542 -20.97 -8.38 29.89
N SER A 543 -21.29 -8.03 28.64
CA SER A 543 -20.72 -8.75 27.48
C SER A 543 -19.23 -8.42 27.30
N ARG A 544 -18.37 -9.45 27.31
CA ARG A 544 -16.93 -9.34 27.05
C ARG A 544 -16.70 -9.37 25.53
N LEU A 545 -16.30 -8.24 24.94
CA LEU A 545 -15.96 -8.14 23.50
C LEU A 545 -14.47 -8.38 23.31
N GLY A 546 -14.04 -8.97 22.21
CA GLY A 546 -12.61 -9.21 21.97
C GLY A 546 -12.34 -10.60 21.43
N MET A 547 -11.28 -11.22 21.93
CA MET A 547 -10.71 -12.48 21.46
C MET A 547 -10.84 -13.57 22.52
N VAL A 548 -11.35 -14.73 22.15
CA VAL A 548 -11.36 -15.94 22.97
C VAL A 548 -10.61 -17.02 22.22
N TRP A 549 -9.54 -17.55 22.80
CA TRP A 549 -8.83 -18.71 22.33
C TRP A 549 -8.98 -19.85 23.33
N HIS A 550 -9.17 -21.08 22.85
CA HIS A 550 -9.25 -22.26 23.71
C HIS A 550 -8.68 -23.48 23.00
N ALA A 551 -7.86 -24.24 23.70
CA ALA A 551 -7.37 -25.53 23.26
C ALA A 551 -7.76 -26.60 24.28
N SER A 552 -8.33 -27.71 23.82
CA SER A 552 -8.69 -28.85 24.67
C SER A 552 -8.37 -30.16 23.98
N SER A 553 -7.98 -31.18 24.75
CA SER A 553 -7.74 -32.54 24.27
C SER A 553 -8.74 -33.48 24.94
N ARG A 554 -9.41 -34.31 24.16
CA ARG A 554 -10.41 -35.27 24.63
C ARG A 554 -10.20 -36.64 24.02
N LEU A 555 -10.47 -37.69 24.80
CA LEU A 555 -10.60 -39.04 24.27
C LEU A 555 -11.94 -39.16 23.52
N ILE A 556 -11.93 -39.85 22.39
CA ILE A 556 -13.13 -40.15 21.61
C ILE A 556 -13.94 -41.18 22.41
N SER A 557 -14.94 -40.67 23.13
CA SER A 557 -15.89 -41.45 23.93
C SER A 557 -17.31 -40.96 23.62
N HIS A 558 -18.29 -41.86 23.64
CA HIS A 558 -19.71 -41.56 23.42
C HIS A 558 -20.39 -40.86 24.62
N SER A 559 -19.66 -40.53 25.69
CA SER A 559 -20.23 -39.84 26.85
C SER A 559 -20.65 -38.41 26.47
N GLN A 560 -21.87 -38.01 26.85
CA GLN A 560 -22.37 -36.65 26.71
C GLN A 560 -21.37 -35.62 27.26
N ILE A 561 -21.18 -34.53 26.53
CA ILE A 561 -20.41 -33.36 26.97
C ILE A 561 -21.08 -32.84 28.24
N ARG A 562 -20.49 -33.11 29.42
CA ARG A 562 -20.88 -32.40 30.63
C ARG A 562 -20.44 -30.95 30.45
N GLN A 563 -21.40 -30.04 30.39
CA GLN A 563 -21.11 -28.61 30.53
C GLN A 563 -20.60 -28.39 31.94
N PHE A 564 -19.28 -28.23 32.09
CA PHE A 564 -18.73 -27.70 33.32
C PHE A 564 -18.94 -26.18 33.31
N PRO A 565 -19.34 -25.57 34.44
CA PRO A 565 -19.36 -24.11 34.54
C PRO A 565 -17.95 -23.57 34.22
N LEU A 566 -17.89 -22.45 33.49
CA LEU A 566 -16.65 -21.72 33.21
C LEU A 566 -15.98 -21.38 34.55
N ASN A 567 -14.95 -22.14 34.92
CA ASN A 567 -14.16 -21.85 36.10
C ASN A 567 -13.02 -20.92 35.66
N ILE A 568 -13.25 -19.62 35.81
CA ILE A 568 -12.23 -18.59 35.58
C ILE A 568 -11.21 -18.76 36.71
N SER A 569 -9.99 -19.16 36.36
CA SER A 569 -8.94 -19.45 37.34
C SER A 569 -8.19 -18.19 37.76
N ASP A 570 -7.97 -17.28 36.80
CA ASP A 570 -7.23 -16.05 37.00
C ASP A 570 -7.74 -14.97 36.02
N GLU A 571 -7.99 -13.76 36.53
CA GLU A 571 -8.55 -12.65 35.76
C GLU A 571 -7.85 -11.35 36.10
N TRP A 572 -7.21 -10.77 35.09
CA TRP A 572 -6.66 -9.43 35.12
C TRP A 572 -7.61 -8.48 34.40
N THR A 573 -7.88 -7.33 35.02
CA THR A 573 -8.61 -6.23 34.37
C THR A 573 -7.93 -4.92 34.65
N MET A 574 -8.01 -4.01 33.70
CA MET A 574 -7.50 -2.65 33.81
C MET A 574 -8.47 -1.71 33.11
N ASP A 575 -9.03 -0.79 33.89
CA ASP A 575 -9.76 0.34 33.33
C ASP A 575 -8.76 1.30 32.71
N SER A 576 -8.87 1.46 31.39
CA SER A 576 -8.15 2.50 30.67
C SER A 576 -9.19 3.53 30.24
N GLU A 577 -9.37 4.55 31.07
CA GLU A 577 -10.12 5.74 30.67
C GLU A 577 -9.54 6.32 29.36
N ASP A 578 -8.22 6.16 29.14
CA ASP A 578 -7.52 6.61 27.93
C ASP A 578 -8.02 5.91 26.67
N LEU A 579 -8.15 4.59 26.71
CA LEU A 579 -8.73 3.86 25.59
C LEU A 579 -10.26 3.99 25.55
N GLY A 580 -10.85 4.66 26.54
CA GLY A 580 -12.28 4.63 26.81
C GLY A 580 -12.80 3.21 26.93
N ALA A 581 -12.01 2.31 27.50
CA ALA A 581 -12.30 0.89 27.59
C ALA A 581 -11.66 0.22 28.80
N ARG A 582 -12.39 -0.70 29.42
CA ARG A 582 -11.87 -1.70 30.35
C ARG A 582 -11.21 -2.80 29.54
N LEU A 583 -9.90 -2.96 29.64
CA LEU A 583 -9.20 -4.12 29.10
C LEU A 583 -9.20 -5.23 30.14
N GLY A 584 -9.33 -6.48 29.69
CA GLY A 584 -9.25 -7.64 30.55
C GLY A 584 -8.59 -8.81 29.85
N ALA A 585 -7.89 -9.60 30.64
CA ALA A 585 -7.32 -10.87 30.24
C ALA A 585 -7.70 -11.89 31.30
N SER A 586 -8.37 -12.96 30.91
CA SER A 586 -8.71 -14.04 31.84
C SER A 586 -8.36 -15.39 31.26
N VAL A 587 -7.96 -16.29 32.13
CA VAL A 587 -7.67 -17.68 31.80
C VAL A 587 -8.75 -18.58 32.37
N PHE A 588 -9.13 -19.62 31.60
CA PHE A 588 -10.18 -20.55 31.98
C PHE A 588 -9.88 -21.96 31.50
N ASP A 589 -10.43 -22.95 32.19
CA ASP A 589 -10.29 -24.37 31.83
C ASP A 589 -8.83 -24.83 31.68
N CYS A 590 -7.92 -24.27 32.50
CA CYS A 590 -6.51 -24.65 32.53
C CYS A 590 -6.21 -25.64 33.66
N SER A 591 -5.41 -26.67 33.35
CA SER A 591 -5.11 -27.74 34.33
C SER A 591 -4.16 -27.31 35.47
N ASN A 592 -3.39 -26.23 35.30
CA ASN A 592 -2.57 -25.62 36.35
C ASN A 592 -3.18 -24.26 36.78
N PRO A 593 -3.02 -23.83 38.04
CA PRO A 593 -3.54 -22.54 38.51
C PRO A 593 -2.67 -21.32 38.14
N ASP A 594 -1.34 -21.44 38.05
CA ASP A 594 -0.40 -20.33 37.77
C ASP A 594 -0.25 -20.02 36.26
N THR A 595 -1.31 -19.58 35.61
CA THR A 595 -1.44 -19.73 34.14
C THR A 595 -1.45 -18.46 33.30
N LEU A 596 -1.78 -17.29 33.84
CA LEU A 596 -1.90 -16.08 33.02
C LEU A 596 -0.57 -15.65 32.37
N PRO A 597 0.57 -15.57 33.09
CA PRO A 597 1.85 -15.20 32.47
C PRO A 597 2.34 -16.20 31.43
N GLU A 598 2.17 -17.50 31.68
CA GLU A 598 2.56 -18.57 30.76
C GLU A 598 1.68 -18.56 29.50
N ALA A 599 0.38 -18.33 29.65
CA ALA A 599 -0.55 -18.21 28.53
C ALA A 599 -0.33 -16.93 27.71
N LEU A 600 0.01 -15.80 28.35
CA LEU A 600 0.39 -14.57 27.65
C LEU A 600 1.76 -14.69 26.95
N HIS A 601 2.65 -15.55 27.45
CA HIS A 601 3.92 -15.84 26.78
C HIS A 601 3.70 -16.49 25.40
N LEU A 602 2.63 -17.28 25.21
CA LEU A 602 2.26 -17.84 23.90
C LEU A 602 2.03 -16.74 22.86
N LEU A 603 1.29 -15.69 23.26
CA LEU A 603 1.01 -14.52 22.41
C LEU A 603 2.28 -13.71 22.14
N LYS A 604 3.11 -13.51 23.17
CA LYS A 604 4.39 -12.80 23.05
C LYS A 604 5.33 -13.47 22.04
N GLY A 605 5.34 -14.80 22.00
CA GLY A 605 6.19 -15.58 21.08
C GLY A 605 6.00 -15.17 19.61
N ALA A 606 4.77 -14.87 19.20
CA ALA A 606 4.46 -14.43 17.83
C ALA A 606 5.10 -13.07 17.50
N PHE A 607 5.44 -12.22 18.47
CA PHE A 607 5.98 -10.88 18.24
C PHE A 607 7.50 -10.77 18.51
N LEU A 608 8.15 -11.88 18.84
CA LEU A 608 9.61 -11.90 18.94
C LEU A 608 10.25 -11.60 17.57
N ALA A 609 11.35 -10.85 17.58
CA ALA A 609 12.11 -10.50 16.38
C ALA A 609 13.01 -11.64 15.89
N ASN A 610 13.28 -12.63 16.76
CA ASN A 610 14.09 -13.79 16.41
C ASN A 610 13.44 -14.57 15.26
N ASN A 611 14.25 -15.02 14.31
CA ASN A 611 13.82 -15.76 13.12
C ASN A 611 12.85 -14.98 12.20
N LYS A 612 12.95 -13.65 12.18
CA LYS A 612 12.18 -12.80 11.26
C LYS A 612 13.09 -11.89 10.46
N ASN A 613 12.84 -11.84 9.16
CA ASN A 613 13.45 -10.89 8.25
C ASN A 613 12.53 -9.66 8.09
N TYR A 614 12.89 -8.53 8.71
CA TYR A 614 12.04 -7.33 8.72
C TYR A 614 12.78 -6.02 8.41
N HIS A 615 14.10 -6.06 8.27
CA HIS A 615 14.96 -4.87 8.33
C HIS A 615 14.69 -3.82 7.23
N MET A 616 14.05 -4.22 6.13
CA MET A 616 13.75 -3.35 5.00
C MET A 616 12.46 -2.53 5.16
N ILE A 617 11.59 -2.87 6.12
CA ILE A 617 10.33 -2.16 6.37
C ILE A 617 10.22 -1.78 7.86
N PRO A 618 10.19 -0.47 8.19
CA PRO A 618 9.91 -0.02 9.55
C PRO A 618 8.60 -0.60 10.07
N GLY A 619 8.63 -1.16 11.29
CA GLY A 619 7.45 -1.85 11.87
C GLY A 619 7.21 -3.28 11.35
N GLY A 620 8.10 -3.82 10.49
CA GLY A 620 7.95 -5.15 9.91
C GLY A 620 7.82 -6.29 10.93
N VAL A 621 8.43 -6.18 12.12
CA VAL A 621 8.27 -7.19 13.21
C VAL A 621 6.82 -7.32 13.65
N ALA A 622 6.10 -6.19 13.77
CA ALA A 622 4.70 -6.18 14.19
C ALA A 622 3.80 -6.79 13.10
N LEU A 623 4.04 -6.43 11.83
CA LEU A 623 3.34 -7.00 10.68
C LEU A 623 3.52 -8.52 10.61
N LEU A 624 4.77 -9.00 10.63
CA LEU A 624 5.07 -10.44 10.65
C LEU A 624 4.54 -11.12 11.92
N GLY A 625 4.48 -10.41 13.04
CA GLY A 625 3.89 -10.91 14.28
C GLY A 625 2.40 -11.17 14.16
N LEU A 626 1.63 -10.25 13.56
CA LEU A 626 0.22 -10.45 13.30
C LEU A 626 -0.04 -11.63 12.34
N ILE A 627 0.81 -11.79 11.32
CA ILE A 627 0.69 -12.88 10.34
C ILE A 627 1.01 -14.23 11.00
N SER A 628 2.13 -14.32 11.73
CA SER A 628 2.57 -15.56 12.40
C SER A 628 1.74 -15.95 13.62
N MET A 629 1.00 -15.00 14.22
CA MET A 629 0.17 -15.25 15.40
C MET A 629 -0.88 -16.34 15.17
N ARG A 630 -1.49 -16.37 13.98
CA ARG A 630 -2.48 -17.40 13.62
C ARG A 630 -1.84 -18.80 13.68
N ASP A 631 -0.68 -18.98 13.07
CA ASP A 631 0.01 -20.27 12.98
C ASP A 631 0.65 -20.68 14.31
N ASN A 632 1.13 -19.71 15.09
CA ASN A 632 1.54 -19.93 16.47
C ASN A 632 0.37 -20.49 17.32
N LEU A 633 -0.80 -19.84 17.31
CA LEU A 633 -1.99 -20.31 18.04
C LEU A 633 -2.55 -21.65 17.51
N ARG A 634 -2.20 -22.02 16.28
CA ARG A 634 -2.54 -23.31 15.66
C ARG A 634 -1.65 -24.45 16.13
N ILE A 635 -0.34 -24.21 16.19
CA ILE A 635 0.67 -25.27 16.25
C ILE A 635 1.26 -25.41 17.67
N ILE A 636 1.40 -24.32 18.43
CA ILE A 636 2.02 -24.40 19.77
C ILE A 636 1.14 -25.21 20.73
N PRO A 637 1.69 -26.27 21.37
CA PRO A 637 0.95 -27.09 22.32
C PRO A 637 1.03 -26.48 23.73
N THR A 638 -0.13 -26.19 24.33
CA THR A 638 -0.26 -26.30 25.79
C THR A 638 -0.48 -27.78 26.12
N GLY A 639 0.28 -28.34 27.05
CA GLY A 639 0.17 -29.75 27.44
C GLY A 639 -1.21 -30.15 28.00
N SER A 640 -2.02 -29.16 28.41
CA SER A 640 -3.34 -29.29 29.03
C SER A 640 -4.44 -28.59 28.23
N SER A 641 -5.71 -28.84 28.61
CA SER A 641 -6.81 -27.93 28.25
C SER A 641 -6.45 -26.55 28.79
N CYS A 642 -6.62 -25.49 28.01
CA CYS A 642 -6.44 -24.12 28.48
C CYS A 642 -7.08 -23.11 27.54
N GLY A 643 -7.71 -22.08 28.10
CA GLY A 643 -8.36 -20.99 27.38
C GLY A 643 -7.86 -19.62 27.82
N VAL A 644 -7.70 -18.73 26.85
CA VAL A 644 -7.31 -17.33 27.05
C VAL A 644 -8.40 -16.45 26.47
N MET A 645 -8.88 -15.52 27.26
CA MET A 645 -9.84 -14.51 26.83
C MET A 645 -9.20 -13.14 26.98
N LEU A 646 -8.97 -12.45 25.87
CA LEU A 646 -8.65 -11.04 25.86
C LEU A 646 -9.91 -10.27 25.51
N TYR A 647 -10.33 -9.37 26.37
CA TYR A 647 -11.56 -8.63 26.15
C TYR A 647 -11.39 -7.14 26.44
N PHE A 648 -12.23 -6.34 25.80
CA PHE A 648 -12.40 -4.93 26.08
C PHE A 648 -13.88 -4.62 26.28
N SER A 649 -14.19 -3.71 27.20
CA SER A 649 -15.55 -3.21 27.41
C SER A 649 -15.55 -1.68 27.34
N PRO A 650 -16.31 -1.05 26.43
CA PRO A 650 -16.30 0.40 26.29
C PRO A 650 -16.79 1.09 27.56
N LEU A 651 -16.05 2.11 28.02
CA LEU A 651 -16.35 2.97 29.17
C LEU A 651 -17.06 4.26 28.72
N LEU A 652 -17.92 4.19 27.71
CA LEU A 652 -18.60 5.34 27.09
C LEU A 652 -19.53 6.12 28.03
N THR A 653 -19.77 5.63 29.25
CA THR A 653 -20.47 6.36 30.32
C THR A 653 -19.55 7.23 31.17
N GLN A 654 -18.25 6.94 31.17
CA GLN A 654 -17.22 7.63 31.94
C GLN A 654 -16.45 8.62 31.07
N VAL A 655 -16.21 8.26 29.79
CA VAL A 655 -15.47 9.10 28.85
C VAL A 655 -16.15 9.15 27.47
N GLU A 656 -16.01 10.27 26.78
CA GLU A 656 -16.58 10.53 25.46
C GLU A 656 -15.44 10.76 24.43
N PRO A 657 -15.26 9.87 23.44
CA PRO A 657 -14.35 10.08 22.34
C PRO A 657 -15.00 10.95 21.25
N VAL A 658 -14.33 12.03 20.87
CA VAL A 658 -14.82 12.98 19.86
C VAL A 658 -13.73 13.27 18.84
N ILE A 659 -14.06 13.14 17.56
CA ILE A 659 -13.27 13.68 16.45
C ILE A 659 -13.94 14.97 15.97
N LEU A 660 -13.17 16.04 15.87
CA LEU A 660 -13.59 17.33 15.35
C LEU A 660 -12.68 17.77 14.21
N TYR A 661 -13.28 18.26 13.13
CA TYR A 661 -12.61 19.03 12.10
C TYR A 661 -13.26 20.40 11.98
N ASP A 662 -12.47 21.47 12.04
CA ASP A 662 -12.93 22.86 11.97
C ASP A 662 -12.43 23.62 10.73
N GLY A 663 -11.93 22.89 9.72
CA GLY A 663 -11.33 23.47 8.51
C GLY A 663 -9.81 23.61 8.57
N THR A 664 -9.22 23.81 9.76
CA THR A 664 -7.77 24.01 9.93
C THR A 664 -7.13 23.05 10.91
N HIS A 665 -7.91 22.54 11.86
CA HIS A 665 -7.49 21.57 12.86
C HIS A 665 -8.33 20.31 12.78
N VAL A 666 -7.66 19.17 12.95
CA VAL A 666 -8.26 17.89 13.29
C VAL A 666 -7.92 17.63 14.75
N SER A 667 -8.92 17.46 15.62
CA SER A 667 -8.69 16.99 16.99
C SER A 667 -9.44 15.70 17.26
N LEU A 668 -8.71 14.72 17.80
CA LEU A 668 -9.24 13.52 18.42
C LEU A 668 -9.04 13.69 19.92
N LYS A 669 -10.12 13.72 20.69
CA LYS A 669 -10.05 13.93 22.14
C LYS A 669 -10.90 12.93 22.90
N MET A 670 -10.46 12.63 24.12
CA MET A 670 -11.20 11.86 25.10
C MET A 670 -11.51 12.76 26.29
N THR A 671 -12.80 12.95 26.59
CA THR A 671 -13.26 13.81 27.69
C THR A 671 -13.96 13.02 28.77
N ARG A 672 -13.62 13.27 30.04
CA ARG A 672 -14.31 12.77 31.25
C ARG A 672 -15.26 13.83 31.78
N GLN A 673 -16.10 13.49 32.75
CA GLN A 673 -17.05 14.43 33.38
C GLN A 673 -16.39 15.67 34.01
N ASP A 674 -15.14 15.56 34.46
CA ASP A 674 -14.37 16.61 35.16
C ASP A 674 -13.33 17.32 34.26
N GLY A 675 -13.19 16.94 32.99
CA GLY A 675 -12.28 17.61 32.06
C GLY A 675 -11.75 16.75 30.91
N LEU A 676 -10.74 17.28 30.23
CA LEU A 676 -10.04 16.62 29.14
C LEU A 676 -9.06 15.57 29.69
N LEU A 677 -9.23 14.31 29.29
CA LEU A 677 -8.32 13.23 29.67
C LEU A 677 -7.09 13.21 28.76
N TRP A 678 -7.31 13.15 27.44
CA TRP A 678 -6.25 13.34 26.47
C TRP A 678 -6.79 13.94 25.17
N GLU A 679 -5.91 14.60 24.43
CA GLU A 679 -6.20 15.19 23.13
C GLU A 679 -5.02 14.96 22.19
N VAL A 680 -5.30 14.44 21.00
CA VAL A 680 -4.44 14.50 19.83
C VAL A 680 -5.02 15.56 18.91
N LYS A 681 -4.40 16.73 18.87
CA LYS A 681 -4.76 17.82 17.98
C LYS A 681 -3.67 17.98 16.93
N VAL A 682 -4.06 18.06 15.68
CA VAL A 682 -3.20 18.39 14.55
C VAL A 682 -3.77 19.63 13.89
N GLY A 683 -2.94 20.64 13.67
CA GLY A 683 -3.32 21.89 13.04
C GLY A 683 -2.46 22.18 11.84
N PHE A 684 -3.09 22.64 10.76
CA PHE A 684 -2.43 23.13 9.57
C PHE A 684 -2.70 24.64 9.48
N LYS A 685 -1.63 25.44 9.48
CA LYS A 685 -1.72 26.88 9.35
C LYS A 685 -0.68 27.40 8.37
N LYS A 686 -1.10 28.29 7.48
CA LYS A 686 -0.16 29.05 6.64
C LYS A 686 0.35 30.28 7.40
N LEU A 687 1.67 30.45 7.45
CA LEU A 687 2.39 31.53 8.11
C LEU A 687 2.51 32.78 7.22
N HIS A 688 2.86 33.93 7.81
CA HIS A 688 3.00 35.20 7.08
C HIS A 688 4.14 35.20 6.06
N ASP A 689 5.21 34.43 6.31
CA ASP A 689 6.29 34.15 5.36
C ASP A 689 5.91 33.07 4.34
N SER A 690 4.62 32.70 4.31
CA SER A 690 3.97 31.68 3.50
C SER A 690 4.25 30.24 3.87
N ASN A 691 5.15 29.95 4.83
CA ASN A 691 5.46 28.60 5.35
C ASN A 691 4.23 27.89 5.90
N ASP A 692 4.17 26.57 5.78
CA ASP A 692 3.08 25.78 6.35
C ASP A 692 3.54 25.24 7.71
N GLU A 693 2.83 25.61 8.77
CA GLU A 693 3.06 25.06 10.09
C GLU A 693 2.13 23.86 10.29
N LEU A 694 2.74 22.68 10.44
CA LEU A 694 2.09 21.49 10.97
C LEU A 694 2.31 21.46 12.47
N SER A 695 1.31 21.92 13.22
CA SER A 695 1.31 21.80 14.68
C SER A 695 0.69 20.48 15.07
N PHE A 696 1.23 19.87 16.11
CA PHE A 696 0.62 18.72 16.75
C PHE A 696 0.74 18.86 18.27
N LYS A 697 -0.29 18.39 18.96
CA LYS A 697 -0.37 18.35 20.40
C LYS A 697 -0.99 17.04 20.80
N LEU A 698 -0.23 16.25 21.52
CA LEU A 698 -0.66 15.12 22.31
C LEU A 698 -0.60 15.55 23.78
N TYR A 699 -1.76 15.76 24.36
CA TYR A 699 -1.91 16.03 25.79
C TYR A 699 -2.50 14.80 26.45
N HIS A 700 -2.00 14.43 27.63
CA HIS A 700 -2.52 13.32 28.45
C HIS A 700 -2.45 13.69 29.93
N ALA A 701 -3.59 13.64 30.62
CA ALA A 701 -3.73 13.87 32.04
C ALA A 701 -3.84 12.54 32.80
N PRO A 702 -3.33 12.45 34.04
CA PRO A 702 -3.40 11.22 34.83
C PRO A 702 -4.85 10.82 35.15
N SER A 703 -5.14 9.53 35.02
CA SER A 703 -6.47 8.94 35.22
C SER A 703 -6.91 8.79 36.68
N VAL A 704 -6.02 8.94 37.67
CA VAL A 704 -6.33 8.68 39.09
C VAL A 704 -5.96 9.87 39.99
N SER A 705 -6.92 10.31 40.81
CA SER A 705 -6.67 11.20 41.95
C SER A 705 -5.96 10.42 43.06
N VAL A 706 -4.63 10.24 42.96
CA VAL A 706 -3.86 9.60 44.04
C VAL A 706 -3.48 10.65 45.07
N THR A 707 -3.99 10.48 46.29
CA THR A 707 -3.71 11.28 47.50
C THR A 707 -2.32 11.02 48.10
N ALA A 708 -1.37 10.47 47.34
CA ALA A 708 0.02 10.36 47.74
C ALA A 708 0.79 11.54 47.13
N GLY A 709 1.34 12.41 47.98
CA GLY A 709 1.82 13.75 47.65
C GLY A 709 2.93 13.91 46.60
N HIS A 710 3.31 12.90 45.80
CA HIS A 710 4.44 12.98 44.87
C HIS A 710 4.31 12.24 43.52
N ILE A 711 3.11 12.06 42.92
CA ILE A 711 3.02 11.60 41.53
C ILE A 711 1.89 12.31 40.76
N TRP A 712 2.12 13.56 40.36
CA TRP A 712 1.36 14.22 39.29
C TRP A 712 2.22 14.15 38.03
N ARG A 713 1.78 13.46 36.98
CA ARG A 713 2.51 13.45 35.70
C ARG A 713 1.52 13.53 34.55
N VAL A 714 1.22 14.78 34.18
CA VAL A 714 0.69 15.09 32.84
C VAL A 714 1.80 14.79 31.85
N ILE A 715 1.48 14.11 30.75
CA ILE A 715 2.37 13.95 29.61
C ILE A 715 1.87 14.90 28.54
N GLN A 716 2.74 15.83 28.12
CA GLN A 716 2.46 16.73 27.03
C GLN A 716 3.56 16.55 26.00
N LEU A 717 3.20 15.96 24.87
CA LEU A 717 4.01 15.95 23.67
C LEU A 717 3.38 16.98 22.75
N GLU A 718 4.03 18.12 22.56
CA GLU A 718 3.59 19.03 21.51
C GLU A 718 4.79 19.53 20.73
N GLY A 719 4.49 19.98 19.54
CA GLY A 719 5.51 20.37 18.62
C GLY A 719 4.88 21.01 17.41
N ALA A 720 5.74 21.70 16.69
CA ALA A 720 5.40 22.21 15.40
C ALA A 720 6.53 21.86 14.47
N PHE A 721 6.16 21.31 13.33
CA PHE A 721 7.03 21.20 12.18
C PHE A 721 6.69 22.35 11.26
N ILE A 722 7.65 23.25 11.09
CA ILE A 722 7.57 24.23 10.02
C ILE A 722 7.97 23.49 8.75
N VAL A 723 6.95 23.21 7.97
CA VAL A 723 7.11 22.82 6.58
C VAL A 723 7.40 24.12 5.84
N PRO A 724 8.61 24.31 5.32
CA PRO A 724 8.89 25.49 4.54
C PRO A 724 7.95 25.49 3.36
N SER A 725 7.32 26.63 3.18
CA SER A 725 6.61 26.87 1.96
C SER A 725 7.56 26.89 0.80
N ARG A 726 6.91 26.63 -0.30
CA ARG A 726 7.34 26.83 -1.67
C ARG A 726 7.76 28.29 -1.99
N MET A 727 7.80 29.18 -0.98
CA MET A 727 8.17 30.59 -1.01
C MET A 727 9.48 30.89 -0.25
N SER A 728 10.34 29.91 0.02
CA SER A 728 11.73 30.19 0.42
C SER A 728 12.56 30.55 -0.82
N GLY A 729 13.21 31.71 -0.78
CA GLY A 729 14.10 32.19 -1.83
C GLY A 729 15.33 31.28 -1.92
N VAL A 730 15.87 31.02 -3.10
CA VAL A 730 17.01 30.10 -3.33
C VAL A 730 18.30 30.51 -2.58
N PHE A 731 18.38 31.75 -2.08
CA PHE A 731 19.34 32.16 -1.05
C PHE A 731 19.30 31.31 0.24
N ASN A 732 18.18 30.63 0.48
CA ASN A 732 17.97 29.61 1.48
C ASN A 732 17.24 28.45 0.77
N PRO A 733 17.93 27.34 0.38
CA PRO A 733 17.22 26.14 -0.08
C PRO A 733 16.07 25.84 0.89
N PRO A 734 14.93 25.28 0.45
CA PRO A 734 13.76 25.09 1.31
C PRO A 734 14.26 24.52 2.62
N ALA A 735 14.08 25.30 3.70
CA ALA A 735 14.73 24.99 4.96
C ALA A 735 14.44 23.52 5.27
N ALA A 736 15.43 22.67 5.53
CA ALA A 736 15.09 21.30 5.88
C ALA A 736 14.08 21.35 7.03
N VAL A 737 13.04 20.50 6.99
CA VAL A 737 11.91 20.52 7.94
C VAL A 737 12.42 20.88 9.32
N THR A 738 12.12 22.09 9.77
CA THR A 738 12.54 22.52 11.09
C THR A 738 11.42 22.23 12.04
N GLY A 739 11.67 21.29 12.92
CA GLY A 739 10.72 20.90 13.94
C GLY A 739 11.32 21.11 15.29
N TYR A 740 10.49 21.50 16.23
CA TYR A 740 10.72 21.14 17.61
C TYR A 740 9.57 20.25 18.03
N THR A 741 9.89 19.26 18.85
CA THR A 741 8.89 18.61 19.66
C THR A 741 9.43 18.50 21.04
N PHE A 742 8.63 18.93 22.00
CA PHE A 742 8.93 18.73 23.38
C PHE A 742 8.01 17.67 23.94
N VAL A 743 8.59 16.74 24.67
CA VAL A 743 7.88 15.85 25.58
C VAL A 743 8.16 16.35 26.97
N SER A 744 7.14 16.82 27.69
CA SER A 744 7.25 17.12 29.10
C SER A 744 6.46 16.10 29.92
N TRP A 745 7.00 15.74 31.08
CA TRP A 745 6.29 14.96 32.08
C TRP A 745 6.55 15.53 33.49
N GLY A 746 5.48 15.78 34.23
CA GLY A 746 5.56 16.39 35.56
C GLY A 746 4.29 17.15 35.96
N ASP A 747 4.42 18.00 36.98
CA ASP A 747 3.36 18.90 37.43
C ASP A 747 3.20 20.06 36.43
N ALA A 748 2.10 20.05 35.66
CA ALA A 748 1.82 21.01 34.59
C ALA A 748 1.28 22.35 35.10
N ALA A 749 1.21 22.58 36.42
CA ALA A 749 0.89 23.90 36.96
C ALA A 749 1.93 24.93 36.45
N PRO A 750 1.49 26.10 35.92
CA PRO A 750 2.41 27.14 35.43
C PRO A 750 3.45 27.58 36.46
N SER A 751 3.16 27.41 37.76
CA SER A 751 4.05 27.71 38.88
C SER A 751 5.19 26.70 39.11
N ASN A 752 5.13 25.50 38.52
CA ASN A 752 6.07 24.39 38.76
C ASN A 752 6.76 23.86 37.48
N ALA A 753 6.59 24.54 36.35
CA ALA A 753 7.11 24.11 35.04
C ALA A 753 8.63 23.83 35.02
N ASP A 754 9.41 24.56 35.80
CA ASP A 754 10.88 24.42 35.90
C ASP A 754 11.35 23.06 36.46
N LYS A 755 10.43 22.29 37.07
CA LYS A 755 10.70 20.96 37.64
C LYS A 755 10.28 19.81 36.72
N ALA A 756 9.61 20.08 35.60
CA ALA A 756 9.22 19.05 34.66
C ALA A 756 10.47 18.48 33.97
N SER A 757 10.49 17.16 33.79
CA SER A 757 11.47 16.57 32.89
C SER A 757 11.02 16.86 31.46
N MET A 758 11.95 17.29 30.63
CA MET A 758 11.67 17.68 29.25
C MET A 758 12.65 17.00 28.30
N LEU A 759 12.13 16.52 27.19
CA LEU A 759 12.90 16.04 26.06
C LEU A 759 12.54 16.89 24.85
N ASP A 760 13.50 17.66 24.36
CA ASP A 760 13.36 18.54 23.20
C ASP A 760 14.07 17.90 22.02
N LEU A 761 13.28 17.42 21.06
CA LEU A 761 13.78 16.96 19.78
C LEU A 761 13.67 18.11 18.79
N LYS A 762 14.81 18.61 18.39
CA LYS A 762 14.94 19.66 17.38
C LYS A 762 15.48 19.06 16.09
N VAL A 763 14.72 19.15 15.01
CA VAL A 763 15.16 18.76 13.67
C VAL A 763 15.62 20.02 12.94
N ILE A 764 16.85 20.00 12.43
CA ILE A 764 17.44 21.08 11.66
C ILE A 764 18.16 20.52 10.42
N PRO A 765 18.42 21.34 9.39
CA PRO A 765 19.28 20.94 8.27
C PRO A 765 20.67 20.48 8.74
N GLY A 766 21.18 19.41 8.13
CA GLY A 766 22.54 18.92 8.37
C GLY A 766 23.59 19.92 7.88
N GLY A 767 24.65 20.13 8.67
CA GLY A 767 25.75 21.05 8.31
C GLY A 767 25.78 22.39 9.05
N ARG A 768 24.82 22.68 9.94
CA ARG A 768 24.84 23.92 10.75
C ARG A 768 25.92 23.96 11.84
N ASN A 769 26.57 22.84 12.14
CA ASN A 769 27.65 22.74 13.14
C ASN A 769 29.07 22.78 12.53
N ASP A 770 29.22 22.72 11.20
CA ASP A 770 30.50 23.02 10.55
C ASP A 770 30.59 24.53 10.31
N THR A 771 31.71 25.13 10.67
CA THR A 771 31.88 26.55 11.02
C THR A 771 31.71 27.59 9.89
N LYS A 772 31.13 27.23 8.74
CA LYS A 772 30.57 28.18 7.77
C LYS A 772 29.36 27.53 7.07
N PRO A 773 28.17 28.15 7.06
CA PRO A 773 27.11 27.72 6.14
C PRO A 773 27.67 27.71 4.71
N LEU A 774 27.30 26.71 3.90
CA LEU A 774 27.60 26.71 2.47
C LEU A 774 26.83 27.88 1.83
N ILE A 775 27.39 29.07 1.90
CA ILE A 775 26.82 30.28 1.29
C ILE A 775 27.19 30.22 -0.19
N CYS A 776 26.23 29.83 -1.02
CA CYS A 776 26.35 29.96 -2.47
C CYS A 776 26.22 31.44 -2.86
N ALA A 777 27.27 32.24 -2.60
CA ALA A 777 27.26 33.68 -2.89
C ALA A 777 27.07 34.01 -4.38
N ASP A 778 27.51 33.10 -5.26
CA ASP A 778 27.44 33.27 -6.72
C ASP A 778 26.32 32.45 -7.38
N TYR A 779 25.48 31.75 -6.59
CA TYR A 779 24.32 30.95 -7.04
C TYR A 779 24.61 29.94 -8.17
N THR A 780 25.84 29.45 -8.28
CA THR A 780 26.19 28.53 -9.37
C THR A 780 25.41 27.21 -9.27
N PRO A 781 24.98 26.62 -10.41
CA PRO A 781 24.28 25.33 -10.45
C PRO A 781 24.94 24.22 -9.62
N LYS A 782 26.28 24.08 -9.68
CA LYS A 782 27.03 23.11 -8.85
C LYS A 782 26.89 23.37 -7.35
N CYS A 783 26.94 24.63 -6.93
CA CYS A 783 26.77 24.99 -5.54
C CYS A 783 25.33 24.72 -5.07
N LEU A 784 24.35 25.03 -5.92
CA LEU A 784 22.94 24.75 -5.65
C LEU A 784 22.63 23.25 -5.58
N GLN A 785 23.28 22.42 -6.39
CA GLN A 785 23.19 20.96 -6.30
C GLN A 785 23.72 20.46 -4.94
N ALA A 786 24.90 20.94 -4.52
CA ALA A 786 25.47 20.60 -3.22
C ALA A 786 24.62 21.13 -2.05
N ALA A 787 24.04 22.32 -2.18
CA ALA A 787 23.13 22.91 -1.20
C ALA A 787 21.80 22.15 -1.12
N SER A 788 21.26 21.70 -2.26
CA SER A 788 20.08 20.83 -2.36
C SER A 788 20.34 19.48 -1.68
N ASP A 789 21.49 18.86 -1.97
CA ASP A 789 21.91 17.62 -1.34
C ASP A 789 22.17 17.77 0.18
N LEU A 790 22.64 18.93 0.62
CA LEU A 790 22.83 19.26 2.04
C LEU A 790 21.49 19.55 2.73
N ALA A 791 20.56 20.25 2.07
CA ALA A 791 19.21 20.51 2.57
C ALA A 791 18.39 19.21 2.70
N ALA A 792 18.68 18.21 1.86
CA ALA A 792 18.13 16.86 2.00
C ALA A 792 18.68 16.10 3.22
N ARG A 793 19.81 16.52 3.81
CA ARG A 793 20.34 15.97 5.07
C ARG A 793 19.72 16.71 6.25
N GLN A 794 19.30 15.97 7.27
CA GLN A 794 18.70 16.52 8.49
C GLN A 794 19.45 16.03 9.72
N THR A 795 19.79 16.92 10.62
CA THR A 795 20.30 16.57 11.94
C THR A 795 19.16 16.71 12.94
N ALA A 796 18.84 15.61 13.62
CA ALA A 796 17.93 15.60 14.74
C ALA A 796 18.75 15.67 16.04
N THR A 797 18.64 16.79 16.76
CA THR A 797 19.27 16.95 18.06
C THR A 797 18.22 16.68 19.13
N LEU A 798 18.49 15.68 19.97
CA LEU A 798 17.66 15.29 21.10
C LEU A 798 18.30 15.84 22.38
N GLN A 799 17.76 16.92 22.93
CA GLN A 799 18.16 17.49 24.21
C GLN A 799 17.26 17.00 25.32
N TYR A 800 17.80 16.83 26.53
CA TYR A 800 17.04 16.34 27.65
C TYR A 800 17.41 17.03 28.97
N ALA A 801 16.40 17.60 29.63
CA ALA A 801 16.51 18.28 30.91
C ALA A 801 15.79 17.48 32.00
N ASN A 802 16.43 17.34 33.16
CA ASN A 802 15.88 16.62 34.33
C ASN A 802 15.41 15.17 34.01
N LEU A 803 16.02 14.51 33.02
CA LEU A 803 15.62 13.17 32.56
C LEU A 803 16.12 12.08 33.52
N PRO A 804 15.26 11.16 34.01
CA PRO A 804 15.67 10.14 34.97
C PRO A 804 16.78 9.23 34.46
N THR A 805 17.75 8.88 35.32
CA THR A 805 18.92 8.06 34.96
C THR A 805 18.54 6.71 34.35
N TRP A 806 17.46 6.08 34.83
CA TRP A 806 16.98 4.80 34.29
C TRP A 806 16.53 4.91 32.82
N LEU A 807 15.90 6.02 32.44
CA LEU A 807 15.42 6.24 31.07
C LEU A 807 16.60 6.51 30.13
N LYS A 808 17.62 7.24 30.60
CA LYS A 808 18.90 7.41 29.88
C LYS A 808 19.60 6.07 29.63
N MET A 809 19.67 5.20 30.64
CA MET A 809 20.27 3.88 30.52
C MET A 809 19.51 2.97 29.55
N ALA A 810 18.17 2.95 29.62
CA ALA A 810 17.34 2.19 28.70
C ALA A 810 17.51 2.64 27.24
N ALA A 811 17.54 3.97 27.02
CA ALA A 811 17.73 4.52 25.69
C ALA A 811 19.16 4.27 25.16
N HIS A 812 20.19 4.34 26.01
CA HIS A 812 21.57 3.97 25.65
C HIS A 812 21.70 2.49 25.27
N ALA A 813 21.01 1.57 25.98
CA ALA A 813 21.02 0.16 25.62
C ALA A 813 20.43 -0.12 24.23
N LEU A 814 19.45 0.67 23.79
CA LEU A 814 18.85 0.56 22.47
C LEU A 814 19.67 1.26 21.36
N PHE A 815 20.33 2.37 21.70
CA PHE A 815 21.07 3.19 20.75
C PHE A 815 22.44 3.61 21.31
N PRO A 816 23.36 2.66 21.53
CA PRO A 816 24.61 2.92 22.27
C PRO A 816 25.54 3.89 21.55
N GLU A 817 25.49 3.94 20.22
CA GLU A 817 26.29 4.87 19.41
C GLU A 817 25.77 6.31 19.43
N HIS A 818 24.51 6.51 19.82
CA HIS A 818 23.81 7.79 19.67
C HIS A 818 23.48 8.43 21.01
N ILE A 819 23.22 7.63 22.06
CA ILE A 819 22.77 8.12 23.35
C ILE A 819 23.86 7.91 24.40
N GLN A 820 24.28 8.94 25.14
CA GLN A 820 25.27 8.80 26.22
C GLN A 820 24.59 8.90 27.59
N THR A 821 24.99 8.06 28.55
CA THR A 821 24.36 7.99 29.88
C THR A 821 24.64 9.22 30.75
N GLU A 822 25.80 9.86 30.59
CA GLU A 822 26.24 11.03 31.37
C GLU A 822 25.92 12.39 30.72
N GLY A 823 25.51 12.40 29.45
CA GLY A 823 25.18 13.63 28.72
C GLY A 823 23.88 14.30 29.17
N THR A 824 23.65 15.54 28.70
CA THR A 824 22.35 16.27 28.76
C THR A 824 21.71 16.44 27.38
N HIS A 825 22.38 15.99 26.32
CA HIS A 825 21.88 15.99 24.95
C HIS A 825 22.63 14.95 24.11
N THR A 826 22.01 14.57 22.99
CA THR A 826 22.51 13.61 22.00
C THR A 826 22.15 14.12 20.61
N GLN A 827 23.06 13.96 19.64
CA GLN A 827 22.82 14.42 18.27
C GLN A 827 22.85 13.23 17.32
N VAL A 828 21.80 13.09 16.52
CA VAL A 828 21.71 12.06 15.49
C VAL A 828 21.58 12.74 14.14
N THR A 829 22.49 12.43 13.22
CA THR A 829 22.43 12.95 11.87
C THR A 829 21.86 11.89 10.94
N PHE A 830 20.78 12.24 10.24
CA PHE A 830 20.12 11.37 9.27
C PHE A 830 20.26 12.00 7.87
N ALA A 831 20.73 11.24 6.88
CA ALA A 831 20.59 11.62 5.48
C ALA A 831 19.25 11.06 4.98
N TYR A 832 18.24 11.91 4.77
CA TYR A 832 17.05 11.53 4.00
C TYR A 832 17.48 11.32 2.53
N PRO A 833 16.84 10.41 1.77
CA PRO A 833 15.40 10.20 1.79
C PRO A 833 14.94 8.84 2.34
N VAL A 834 14.05 8.84 3.34
CA VAL A 834 13.21 7.66 3.60
C VAL A 834 12.10 7.62 2.54
N ALA A 835 12.00 6.45 1.94
CA ALA A 835 11.03 5.95 0.98
C ALA A 835 9.53 6.22 1.22
N LEU A 836 9.13 6.92 2.27
CA LEU A 836 7.73 6.90 2.76
C LEU A 836 7.10 8.28 2.92
N LEU A 837 7.80 9.35 2.54
CA LEU A 837 7.29 10.71 2.77
C LEU A 837 7.45 11.59 1.50
N PRO A 838 6.37 12.22 0.99
CA PRO A 838 6.28 12.82 -0.35
C PRO A 838 6.95 14.21 -0.53
N TRP A 839 7.98 14.56 0.27
CA TRP A 839 8.30 15.98 0.52
C TRP A 839 9.23 16.66 -0.46
N ASN A 840 9.77 15.97 -1.47
CA ASN A 840 10.42 16.66 -2.59
C ASN A 840 9.35 17.17 -3.59
N THR A 841 8.46 18.05 -3.11
CA THR A 841 7.24 18.47 -3.82
C THR A 841 7.49 19.47 -4.95
N LYS A 842 8.72 19.96 -5.13
CA LYS A 842 9.14 20.74 -6.30
C LYS A 842 10.53 20.32 -6.80
N GLY A 843 10.71 20.26 -8.11
CA GLY A 843 12.03 20.13 -8.74
C GLY A 843 12.72 21.49 -8.79
N LEU A 844 14.04 21.51 -8.60
CA LEU A 844 14.88 22.70 -8.64
C LEU A 844 15.67 22.69 -9.94
N CYS A 845 15.48 23.70 -10.79
CA CYS A 845 16.34 23.94 -11.94
C CYS A 845 17.05 25.28 -11.79
N ALA A 846 18.34 25.34 -12.13
CA ALA A 846 19.10 26.59 -12.09
C ALA A 846 19.96 26.74 -13.35
N ILE A 847 19.98 27.94 -13.94
CA ILE A 847 20.64 28.21 -15.22
C ILE A 847 21.53 29.44 -15.08
N ASN A 848 22.80 29.31 -15.46
CA ASN A 848 23.72 30.43 -15.61
C ASN A 848 24.36 30.41 -17.02
N ASP A 849 25.41 31.21 -17.22
CA ASP A 849 26.09 31.39 -18.51
C ASP A 849 26.82 30.13 -19.04
N ASN A 850 27.18 29.18 -18.15
CA ASN A 850 28.07 28.06 -18.46
C ASN A 850 27.56 26.68 -18.01
N SER A 851 26.49 26.62 -17.22
CA SER A 851 26.00 25.39 -16.60
C SER A 851 24.50 25.44 -16.26
N VAL A 852 23.92 24.26 -16.12
CA VAL A 852 22.51 24.04 -15.82
C VAL A 852 22.42 22.97 -14.74
N LEU A 853 21.63 23.22 -13.69
CA LEU A 853 21.12 22.20 -12.78
C LEU A 853 19.73 21.81 -13.26
N THR A 854 19.51 20.54 -13.52
CA THR A 854 18.24 19.98 -14.00
C THR A 854 17.31 19.64 -12.84
N LEU A 855 16.04 19.40 -13.15
CA LEU A 855 15.00 19.05 -12.17
C LEU A 855 15.25 17.71 -11.48
N ASP A 856 15.98 16.80 -12.13
CA ASP A 856 16.39 15.50 -11.58
C ASP A 856 17.74 15.53 -10.86
N ASN A 857 18.22 16.75 -10.56
CA ASN A 857 19.40 17.03 -9.73
C ASN A 857 20.72 16.60 -10.41
N ALA A 858 20.82 16.75 -11.74
CA ALA A 858 22.05 16.61 -12.51
C ALA A 858 22.59 17.99 -12.94
N THR A 859 23.92 18.18 -12.91
CA THR A 859 24.55 19.43 -13.39
C THR A 859 25.19 19.19 -14.76
N LEU A 860 24.72 19.91 -15.77
CA LEU A 860 25.21 19.89 -17.15
C LEU A 860 26.10 21.11 -17.42
N SER A 861 27.12 20.93 -18.28
CA SER A 861 27.89 22.05 -18.82
C SER A 861 27.29 22.47 -20.16
N MET A 862 26.95 23.75 -20.31
CA MET A 862 26.29 24.26 -21.51
C MET A 862 26.74 25.68 -21.79
N ALA A 863 27.12 25.99 -23.04
CA ALA A 863 27.45 27.35 -23.46
C ALA A 863 26.16 28.16 -23.66
N SER A 864 26.07 29.34 -23.05
CA SER A 864 24.93 30.24 -23.23
C SER A 864 24.79 30.76 -24.66
N THR A 865 23.54 31.01 -25.06
CA THR A 865 23.18 31.58 -26.37
C THR A 865 22.68 33.02 -26.20
N GLU A 866 22.98 33.89 -27.17
CA GLU A 866 22.38 35.24 -27.24
C GLU A 866 20.89 35.20 -27.64
N CYS A 867 20.42 34.08 -28.19
CA CYS A 867 19.01 33.80 -28.46
C CYS A 867 18.28 33.21 -27.25
N TYR A 868 16.96 33.36 -27.22
CA TYR A 868 16.11 32.79 -26.18
C TYR A 868 16.09 31.27 -26.29
N SER A 869 16.56 30.57 -25.27
CA SER A 869 16.47 29.12 -25.15
C SER A 869 15.33 28.72 -24.23
N LEU A 870 14.64 27.62 -24.51
CA LEU A 870 13.61 27.07 -23.62
C LEU A 870 14.25 26.47 -22.36
N ALA A 871 14.11 27.17 -21.23
CA ALA A 871 14.54 26.68 -19.93
C ALA A 871 13.63 25.53 -19.49
N VAL A 872 12.33 25.81 -19.36
CA VAL A 872 11.32 24.81 -19.01
C VAL A 872 9.92 25.26 -19.43
N ALA A 873 9.10 24.33 -19.90
CA ALA A 873 7.67 24.53 -20.11
C ALA A 873 6.87 23.35 -19.58
N ASP A 874 5.57 23.57 -19.35
CA ASP A 874 4.57 22.52 -19.28
C ASP A 874 4.27 22.09 -20.71
N CYS A 875 4.72 20.89 -21.06
CA CYS A 875 4.63 20.37 -22.42
C CYS A 875 3.41 19.44 -22.59
N SER A 876 2.50 19.43 -21.61
CA SER A 876 1.23 18.72 -21.72
C SER A 876 0.26 19.39 -22.69
N ASN A 877 -0.79 18.66 -23.08
CA ASN A 877 -1.89 19.19 -23.89
C ASN A 877 -2.65 20.36 -23.23
N GLN A 878 -2.47 20.58 -21.93
CA GLN A 878 -3.04 21.69 -21.16
C GLN A 878 -1.97 22.67 -20.70
N ALA A 879 -0.88 22.80 -21.47
CA ALA A 879 0.30 23.62 -21.16
C ALA A 879 -0.04 24.91 -20.40
N GLN A 880 0.40 25.00 -19.15
CA GLN A 880 0.06 26.12 -18.25
C GLN A 880 1.10 27.24 -18.29
N PHE A 881 2.38 26.93 -18.54
CA PHE A 881 3.47 27.89 -18.49
C PHE A 881 4.62 27.54 -19.46
N SER A 882 5.41 28.54 -19.85
CA SER A 882 6.71 28.36 -20.53
C SER A 882 7.68 29.44 -20.07
N ILE A 883 8.95 29.06 -19.86
CA ILE A 883 10.02 29.94 -19.42
C ILE A 883 11.19 29.82 -20.40
N LEU A 884 11.53 30.93 -21.03
CA LEU A 884 12.71 31.08 -21.89
C LEU A 884 13.79 31.85 -21.14
N ALA A 885 15.05 31.56 -21.46
CA ALA A 885 16.22 32.19 -20.89
C ALA A 885 17.26 32.50 -21.98
N LYS A 886 17.92 33.64 -21.88
CA LYS A 886 19.10 33.96 -22.69
C LYS A 886 20.14 34.68 -21.84
N THR A 887 21.35 34.82 -22.37
CA THR A 887 22.42 35.58 -21.72
C THR A 887 22.81 36.76 -22.60
N THR A 888 22.84 37.96 -22.02
CA THR A 888 23.29 39.19 -22.67
C THR A 888 24.39 39.83 -21.83
N ALA A 889 25.61 39.93 -22.37
CA ALA A 889 26.77 40.48 -21.66
C ALA A 889 27.02 39.86 -20.26
N GLY A 890 26.83 38.54 -20.13
CA GLY A 890 27.01 37.80 -18.88
C GLY A 890 25.86 37.90 -17.88
N LEU A 891 24.77 38.59 -18.23
CA LEU A 891 23.57 38.71 -17.41
C LEU A 891 22.41 37.92 -18.02
N MET A 892 21.64 37.24 -17.17
CA MET A 892 20.50 36.43 -17.60
C MET A 892 19.29 37.31 -17.90
N VAL A 893 18.56 36.96 -18.94
CA VAL A 893 17.24 37.52 -19.26
C VAL A 893 16.25 36.37 -19.31
N ALA A 894 15.14 36.50 -18.59
CA ALA A 894 14.10 35.48 -18.53
C ALA A 894 12.78 36.00 -19.11
N LYS A 895 12.09 35.17 -19.88
CA LYS A 895 10.78 35.48 -20.45
C LYS A 895 9.80 34.36 -20.11
N ILE A 896 8.71 34.72 -19.45
CA ILE A 896 7.69 33.80 -18.93
C ILE A 896 6.39 34.02 -19.69
N TYR A 897 5.78 32.93 -20.14
CA TYR A 897 4.43 32.90 -20.70
C TYR A 897 3.53 32.09 -19.75
N CYS A 898 2.38 32.64 -19.38
CA CYS A 898 1.39 31.97 -18.52
C CYS A 898 -0.03 32.38 -18.94
N SER A 899 -0.86 31.42 -19.35
CA SER A 899 -2.24 31.66 -19.84
C SER A 899 -2.30 32.68 -21.01
N THR A 900 -2.50 33.97 -20.70
CA THR A 900 -2.48 35.05 -21.70
C THR A 900 -1.43 36.12 -21.41
N ASP A 901 -0.70 36.00 -20.31
CA ASP A 901 0.29 36.98 -19.86
C ASP A 901 1.69 36.64 -20.38
N GLU A 902 2.43 37.69 -20.74
CA GLU A 902 3.87 37.66 -21.05
C GLU A 902 4.60 38.51 -20.01
N ILE A 903 5.59 37.92 -19.34
CA ILE A 903 6.46 38.60 -18.36
C ILE A 903 7.91 38.51 -18.83
N GLU A 904 8.59 39.64 -18.95
CA GLU A 904 10.02 39.70 -19.28
C GLU A 904 10.79 40.32 -18.10
N LEU A 905 11.82 39.60 -17.63
CA LEU A 905 12.74 40.04 -16.61
C LEU A 905 14.10 40.28 -17.25
N PHE A 906 14.52 41.53 -17.30
CA PHE A 906 15.80 41.92 -17.90
C PHE A 906 16.58 42.87 -16.97
N PRO A 907 17.91 42.72 -16.89
CA PRO A 907 18.73 43.61 -16.08
C PRO A 907 19.07 44.89 -16.84
N GLU A 908 18.83 46.04 -16.23
CA GLU A 908 19.20 47.37 -16.73
C GLU A 908 20.01 48.10 -15.67
N LYS A 909 21.29 48.43 -15.96
CA LYS A 909 22.22 49.09 -15.02
C LYS A 909 22.36 48.34 -13.67
N GLY A 910 22.27 47.01 -13.68
CA GLY A 910 22.40 46.16 -12.50
C GLY A 910 21.12 45.99 -11.66
N ILE A 911 20.02 46.65 -12.04
CA ILE A 911 18.70 46.48 -11.44
C ILE A 911 17.84 45.65 -12.39
N ILE A 912 17.19 44.61 -11.88
CA ILE A 912 16.27 43.79 -12.68
C ILE A 912 14.97 44.58 -12.86
N LYS A 913 14.56 44.81 -14.10
CA LYS A 913 13.25 45.38 -14.42
C LYS A 913 12.29 44.28 -14.83
N VAL A 914 11.02 44.45 -14.48
CA VAL A 914 9.94 43.53 -14.83
C VAL A 914 8.99 44.23 -15.78
N GLN A 915 8.74 43.61 -16.92
CA GLN A 915 7.76 44.05 -17.89
C GLN A 915 6.64 43.02 -17.95
N VAL A 916 5.40 43.44 -17.68
CA VAL A 916 4.20 42.59 -17.74
C VAL A 916 3.32 43.09 -18.89
N ASN A 917 3.08 42.23 -19.88
CA ASN A 917 2.26 42.52 -21.07
C ASN A 917 2.68 43.81 -21.81
N GLY A 918 3.98 44.09 -21.87
CA GLY A 918 4.52 45.28 -22.52
C GLY A 918 4.69 46.50 -21.61
N ASN A 919 4.11 46.51 -20.42
CA ASN A 919 4.21 47.62 -19.46
C ASN A 919 5.30 47.36 -18.42
N ILE A 920 6.24 48.30 -18.24
CA ILE A 920 7.29 48.21 -17.22
C ILE A 920 6.69 48.54 -15.84
N LEU A 921 7.00 47.73 -14.83
CA LEU A 921 6.61 47.99 -13.45
C LEU A 921 7.61 48.96 -12.80
N ASP A 922 7.17 50.20 -12.53
CA ASP A 922 8.04 51.28 -12.01
C ASP A 922 8.37 51.14 -10.49
N ASP A 923 7.58 50.39 -9.71
CA ASP A 923 7.85 50.14 -8.27
C ASP A 923 7.46 48.72 -7.83
N VAL A 924 8.43 47.79 -7.87
CA VAL A 924 8.25 46.37 -7.44
C VAL A 924 8.46 46.21 -5.92
N LYS A 925 8.59 47.31 -5.15
CA LYS A 925 8.73 47.24 -3.68
C LYS A 925 7.44 46.81 -2.97
N GLN A 926 6.28 47.00 -3.60
CA GLN A 926 5.01 46.44 -3.16
C GLN A 926 4.69 45.20 -4.00
N GLU A 927 4.15 44.16 -3.37
CA GLU A 927 3.76 42.91 -4.03
C GLU A 927 2.73 43.20 -5.14
N TYR A 928 3.10 42.91 -6.38
CA TYR A 928 2.22 43.10 -7.54
C TYR A 928 1.45 41.81 -7.79
N ASN A 929 0.13 41.87 -7.64
CA ASN A 929 -0.77 40.76 -7.92
C ASN A 929 -1.59 41.07 -9.18
N HIS A 930 -1.40 40.26 -10.23
CA HIS A 930 -2.31 40.28 -11.37
C HIS A 930 -3.49 39.35 -11.09
N THR A 931 -4.69 39.90 -11.00
CA THR A 931 -5.92 39.15 -10.76
C THR A 931 -6.81 39.17 -12.00
N GLU A 932 -7.35 38.01 -12.35
CA GLU A 932 -8.35 37.83 -13.40
C GLU A 932 -9.51 37.03 -12.78
N ASN A 933 -10.75 37.52 -12.89
CA ASN A 933 -11.95 36.91 -12.31
C ASN A 933 -11.86 36.62 -10.79
N ASN A 934 -11.40 37.58 -9.99
CA ASN A 934 -11.18 37.45 -8.54
C ASN A 934 -10.20 36.33 -8.12
N LYS A 935 -9.39 35.81 -9.04
CA LYS A 935 -8.33 34.82 -8.76
C LYS A 935 -6.96 35.41 -9.14
N SER A 936 -5.98 35.31 -8.24
CA SER A 936 -4.60 35.69 -8.54
C SER A 936 -4.01 34.74 -9.58
N GLN A 937 -3.55 35.29 -10.71
CA GLN A 937 -2.95 34.53 -11.82
C GLN A 937 -1.43 34.51 -11.71
N LEU A 938 -0.84 35.63 -11.31
CA LEU A 938 0.59 35.75 -11.03
C LEU A 938 0.83 36.76 -9.91
N MET A 939 1.94 36.56 -9.21
CA MET A 939 2.43 37.42 -8.15
C MET A 939 3.89 37.75 -8.41
N VAL A 940 4.22 39.03 -8.49
CA VAL A 940 5.60 39.52 -8.61
C VAL A 940 5.99 40.21 -7.31
N ARG A 941 7.15 39.86 -6.77
CA ARG A 941 7.66 40.45 -5.53
C ARG A 941 9.17 40.63 -5.57
N MET A 942 9.63 41.71 -4.95
CA MET A 942 11.06 41.94 -4.68
C MET A 942 11.41 41.38 -3.30
N ARG A 943 12.43 40.51 -3.24
CA ARG A 943 12.98 39.98 -1.98
C ARG A 943 14.13 40.88 -1.46
N ALA A 944 14.61 40.58 -0.26
CA ALA A 944 15.86 41.14 0.25
C ALA A 944 17.00 40.95 -0.78
N GLU A 945 17.94 41.90 -0.84
CA GLU A 945 19.09 41.91 -1.76
C GLU A 945 18.76 42.17 -3.25
N GLY A 946 17.53 42.60 -3.58
CA GLY A 946 17.19 43.07 -4.93
C GLY A 946 16.78 41.97 -5.92
N VAL A 947 16.55 40.75 -5.43
CA VAL A 947 16.06 39.64 -6.25
C VAL A 947 14.58 39.76 -6.54
N ILE A 948 14.24 39.48 -7.78
CA ILE A 948 12.86 39.47 -8.25
C ILE A 948 12.37 38.04 -8.33
N GLU A 949 11.19 37.82 -7.76
CA GLU A 949 10.48 36.57 -7.84
C GLU A 949 9.14 36.73 -8.53
N VAL A 950 8.82 35.76 -9.39
CA VAL A 950 7.54 35.61 -10.06
C VAL A 950 6.95 34.25 -9.66
N GLU A 951 5.81 34.26 -8.99
CA GLU A 951 5.02 33.05 -8.66
C GLU A 951 3.77 33.01 -9.55
N LEU A 952 3.58 31.89 -10.24
CA LEU A 952 2.41 31.63 -11.08
C LEU A 952 1.33 30.90 -10.28
N ARG A 953 0.07 31.05 -10.68
CA ARG A 953 -1.06 30.28 -10.13
C ARG A 953 -0.87 28.76 -10.20
N SER A 954 -0.12 28.29 -11.19
CA SER A 954 0.25 26.88 -11.33
C SER A 954 1.12 26.37 -10.16
N GLY A 955 1.66 27.27 -9.35
CA GLY A 955 2.61 27.02 -8.27
C GLY A 955 4.06 27.01 -8.75
N VAL A 956 4.33 27.33 -10.02
CA VAL A 956 5.69 27.51 -10.55
C VAL A 956 6.27 28.83 -10.06
N VAL A 957 7.53 28.81 -9.66
CA VAL A 957 8.23 30.00 -9.15
C VAL A 957 9.52 30.20 -9.94
N LEU A 958 9.75 31.42 -10.44
CA LEU A 958 11.03 31.84 -11.03
C LEU A 958 11.64 32.93 -10.15
N GLN A 959 12.95 32.82 -9.90
CA GLN A 959 13.74 33.81 -9.19
C GLN A 959 14.94 34.23 -10.03
N HIS A 960 15.22 35.53 -10.07
CA HIS A 960 16.27 36.12 -10.90
C HIS A 960 17.35 36.79 -10.04
N TYR A 961 18.60 36.33 -10.19
CA TYR A 961 19.78 36.73 -9.41
C TYR A 961 20.84 37.46 -10.26
N ASN A 962 20.44 38.20 -11.30
CA ASN A 962 21.31 38.80 -12.31
C ASN A 962 22.07 37.81 -13.21
N THR A 963 22.97 36.99 -12.65
CA THR A 963 23.82 36.03 -13.39
C THR A 963 23.24 34.62 -13.44
N THR A 964 22.27 34.32 -12.58
CA THR A 964 21.62 33.01 -12.51
C THR A 964 20.10 33.20 -12.41
N ILE A 965 19.36 32.32 -13.09
CA ILE A 965 17.90 32.18 -12.90
C ILE A 965 17.60 30.82 -12.30
N ILE A 966 16.58 30.78 -11.45
CA ILE A 966 16.25 29.57 -10.69
C ILE A 966 14.76 29.34 -10.76
N ILE A 967 14.38 28.09 -11.03
CA ILE A 967 13.02 27.71 -11.37
C ILE A 967 12.61 26.54 -10.48
N LEU A 968 11.47 26.69 -9.80
CA LEU A 968 10.91 25.68 -8.92
C LEU A 968 9.60 25.14 -9.50
N ILE A 969 9.59 23.85 -9.86
CA ILE A 969 8.48 23.19 -10.55
C ILE A 969 7.73 22.24 -9.61
N PRO A 970 6.41 22.42 -9.36
CA PRO A 970 5.60 21.45 -8.62
C PRO A 970 5.66 20.00 -9.11
N GLY A 971 5.68 19.04 -8.18
CA GLY A 971 5.69 17.60 -8.45
C GLY A 971 4.50 17.08 -9.28
N LYS A 972 3.42 17.86 -9.42
CA LYS A 972 2.32 17.55 -10.34
C LYS A 972 2.71 17.65 -11.82
N PHE A 973 3.85 18.26 -12.14
CA PHE A 973 4.38 18.38 -13.51
C PHE A 973 5.45 17.33 -13.82
N ARG A 974 5.69 16.35 -12.94
CA ARG A 974 6.64 15.25 -13.22
C ARG A 974 6.26 14.52 -14.50
N GLY A 975 7.23 14.28 -15.37
CA GLY A 975 7.04 13.70 -16.70
C GLY A 975 6.44 14.63 -17.75
N HIS A 976 5.93 15.80 -17.33
CA HIS A 976 5.21 16.72 -18.20
C HIS A 976 6.01 17.99 -18.53
N THR A 977 7.21 18.15 -17.97
CA THR A 977 8.08 19.28 -18.33
C THR A 977 8.96 18.97 -19.53
N CYS A 978 9.36 20.00 -20.27
CA CYS A 978 10.40 19.89 -21.27
C CYS A 978 11.19 21.19 -21.39
N GLY A 979 12.37 21.13 -22.01
CA GLY A 979 13.35 22.21 -22.06
C GLY A 979 14.67 21.76 -21.43
N ILE A 980 15.63 22.69 -21.30
CA ILE A 980 16.96 22.46 -20.73
C ILE A 980 16.92 21.90 -19.29
N CYS A 981 15.88 22.20 -18.53
CA CYS A 981 15.72 21.75 -17.15
C CYS A 981 15.33 20.26 -17.00
N GLY A 982 14.99 19.56 -18.08
CA GLY A 982 14.59 18.14 -18.05
C GLY A 982 13.09 17.91 -17.88
N ASP A 983 12.71 16.63 -17.84
CA ASP A 983 11.32 16.15 -17.76
C ASP A 983 10.83 15.84 -16.34
N PHE A 984 11.72 15.95 -15.35
CA PHE A 984 11.42 15.81 -13.93
C PHE A 984 10.89 14.42 -13.54
N ASN A 985 11.36 13.37 -14.22
CA ASN A 985 10.94 11.99 -13.95
C ASN A 985 11.83 11.26 -12.92
N GLY A 986 12.92 11.88 -12.47
CA GLY A 986 13.91 11.32 -11.55
C GLY A 986 15.00 10.46 -12.20
N ASP A 987 15.08 10.41 -13.53
CA ASP A 987 16.20 9.79 -14.25
C ASP A 987 17.23 10.88 -14.58
N THR A 988 18.48 10.66 -14.21
CA THR A 988 19.57 11.61 -14.49
C THR A 988 20.26 11.31 -15.83
N ASN A 989 19.93 10.21 -16.49
CA ASN A 989 20.59 9.77 -17.73
C ASN A 989 19.90 10.27 -19.00
N ASN A 990 18.63 10.64 -18.94
CA ASN A 990 17.82 11.17 -20.06
C ASN A 990 17.86 12.71 -20.14
N GLU A 991 18.78 13.35 -19.42
CA GLU A 991 18.86 14.80 -19.35
C GLU A 991 19.21 15.46 -20.71
N PRO A 992 18.59 16.61 -21.03
CA PRO A 992 18.67 17.23 -22.34
C PRO A 992 20.09 17.78 -22.60
N LYS A 993 20.67 17.41 -23.75
CA LYS A 993 22.03 17.83 -24.14
C LYS A 993 22.08 19.10 -24.97
N CYS A 994 20.97 19.52 -25.56
CA CYS A 994 20.88 20.69 -26.43
C CYS A 994 19.62 21.51 -26.14
N PRO A 995 19.71 22.85 -26.17
CA PRO A 995 18.57 23.72 -25.93
C PRO A 995 17.72 23.93 -27.19
N PHE A 996 16.40 24.09 -27.01
CA PHE A 996 15.53 24.62 -28.08
C PHE A 996 15.66 26.15 -28.12
N THR A 997 16.17 26.70 -29.23
CA THR A 997 16.47 28.13 -29.37
C THR A 997 15.47 28.87 -30.25
N MET A 998 15.13 30.09 -29.86
CA MET A 998 14.29 31.05 -30.57
C MET A 998 15.10 32.32 -30.86
N CYS A 999 15.52 32.44 -32.12
CA CYS A 999 15.95 33.67 -32.76
C CYS A 999 14.87 34.03 -33.81
#